data_AF-A0A955ACN7-F1
#
_entry.id   AF-A0A955ACN7-F1
#
_cell.length_a   1.000
_cell.length_b   1.000
_cell.length_c   1.000
_cell.angle_alpha   90.00
_cell.angle_beta   90.00
_cell.angle_gamma   90.00
#
_symmetry.space_group_name_H-M   'P 1'
#
loop_
_entity.id
_entity.type
_entity.pdbx_description
1 polymer ?
#
loop_
_entity_poly.entity_id
_entity_poly.type
_entity_poly.pdbx_seq_one_letter_code
_entity_poly.pdbx_strand_id
1 'polypeptide(L)'
;MSHIRMLVVATTFLFSTSVLAAGAEDLAADAALHEIVSSSVPHPVAYWSFDQWDGAEPTGDAKLENVGPTLPEFPDFGEVNAALMLKQSAYAVIPDEGPASRFDFDQGDEITIEAWVSLDSMAENAYIIGKGRTGDGDNQNWALRLRSRSGAACVNFLFRSRDVPAEGDNAARPGDWHRWTSKKGFAPGSGWHHVAVTYTFGEPDSIRGYLDGEEVSGAWDMGGATADPPVVDDDAIWIGAAMKGAKSNALDGAIDELAVYRGVLPPEILKSRFRYVPQPPVRPQVPDDKVLVQLYGPISGIASVPQRVGTLLTEWEQVPWAFVRLPNRYDEWGIRDDWGKTLLVRAWGTVELPEGECQLLVRSRGYSRLWIDGQELATTPAQANRSGAHHVVDPLPEVPVEGMRPAAMADRESLVDFRSDGGRHELLWEIIVGGPSFRAEFGETSLSIARGGEMFHVIDAQLLRPLTDMGWTSLAAELQHDLDEQDIATRRAANRRLEPYWHERHEYAIANLKKSRGDMLSIDDVIARKGQRLDHSQAERARDLTDSQMQSESARYFSEHIETIFASQCYRCHGEKKKSGMNLKEHDRLLTGGDSGTAAIVPGEPDASYLVELVSAPEDAGRMPPKGNGLSASEIEKLREWIRLGGDLPQDDVEPVAATEKVDDLTFLRRLYLDTIGMAPTYGEVTEFLAADERRRRQVWIDRLLDDPRTADNWVGYWQDVLAE
;
A
#
# COMPACT_ATOMS: atom_id res chain seq x y z
N MET A 1 -72.41 -40.11 -28.55
CA MET A 1 -71.57 -40.41 -29.73
C MET A 1 -70.16 -39.98 -29.35
N SER A 2 -69.39 -40.76 -28.60
CA SER A 2 -68.93 -42.13 -28.86
C SER A 2 -67.88 -42.18 -29.98
N HIS A 3 -66.68 -42.64 -29.60
CA HIS A 3 -65.67 -43.35 -30.41
C HIS A 3 -64.78 -42.47 -31.32
N ILE A 4 -63.45 -42.65 -31.43
CA ILE A 4 -62.58 -43.82 -31.25
C ILE A 4 -61.25 -43.41 -30.58
N ARG A 5 -60.92 -44.10 -29.47
CA ARG A 5 -59.57 -44.50 -29.01
C ARG A 5 -59.33 -45.91 -29.58
N MET A 6 -58.23 -46.20 -30.28
CA MET A 6 -57.49 -47.50 -30.29
C MET A 6 -56.47 -47.58 -31.44
N LEU A 7 -55.35 -48.27 -31.17
CA LEU A 7 -54.10 -48.48 -31.94
C LEU A 7 -53.12 -47.29 -31.80
N VAL A 8 -52.04 -47.36 -31.02
CA VAL A 8 -51.00 -48.40 -31.04
C VAL A 8 -50.55 -48.76 -29.61
N VAL A 9 -50.94 -49.95 -29.13
CA VAL A 9 -50.38 -50.62 -27.96
C VAL A 9 -49.80 -51.93 -28.48
N ALA A 10 -48.51 -51.95 -28.81
CA ALA A 10 -47.74 -53.18 -29.08
C ALA A 10 -46.23 -52.93 -29.30
N THR A 11 -45.56 -52.06 -28.51
CA THR A 11 -44.08 -51.97 -28.60
C THR A 11 -43.38 -51.47 -27.32
N THR A 12 -43.83 -51.88 -26.14
CA THR A 12 -43.20 -51.42 -24.88
C THR A 12 -43.12 -52.48 -23.78
N PHE A 13 -42.85 -53.75 -24.12
CA PHE A 13 -42.80 -54.81 -23.09
C PHE A 13 -41.62 -55.79 -23.19
N LEU A 14 -40.54 -55.46 -23.92
CA LEU A 14 -39.32 -56.29 -23.95
C LEU A 14 -38.00 -55.54 -23.68
N PHE A 15 -38.06 -54.27 -23.28
CA PHE A 15 -36.88 -53.47 -22.87
C PHE A 15 -36.86 -53.11 -21.38
N SER A 16 -37.78 -53.65 -20.57
CA SER A 16 -37.88 -53.28 -19.15
C SER A 16 -37.25 -54.30 -18.20
N THR A 17 -36.88 -55.49 -18.64
CA THR A 17 -36.29 -56.52 -17.76
C THR A 17 -34.77 -56.60 -17.82
N SER A 18 -34.13 -56.11 -18.90
CA SER A 18 -32.67 -56.05 -19.03
C SER A 18 -32.05 -54.80 -18.42
N VAL A 19 -32.80 -53.69 -18.31
CA VAL A 19 -32.32 -52.44 -17.67
C VAL A 19 -32.44 -52.51 -16.13
N LEU A 20 -33.44 -53.24 -15.61
CA LEU A 20 -33.60 -53.45 -14.16
C LEU A 20 -32.54 -54.41 -13.57
N ALA A 21 -32.03 -55.36 -14.36
CA ALA A 21 -30.96 -56.25 -13.92
C ALA A 21 -29.59 -55.53 -13.91
N ALA A 22 -29.30 -54.72 -14.94
CA ALA A 22 -28.07 -53.93 -15.02
C ALA A 22 -28.00 -52.83 -13.94
N GLY A 23 -29.12 -52.14 -13.66
CA GLY A 23 -29.17 -51.12 -12.60
C GLY A 23 -29.12 -51.68 -11.17
N ALA A 24 -29.53 -52.94 -10.97
CA ALA A 24 -29.42 -53.60 -9.67
C ALA A 24 -28.01 -54.15 -9.40
N GLU A 25 -27.29 -54.59 -10.44
CA GLU A 25 -25.87 -54.96 -10.34
C GLU A 25 -24.97 -53.72 -10.16
N ASP A 26 -25.27 -52.58 -10.81
CA ASP A 26 -24.56 -51.31 -10.59
C ASP A 26 -24.80 -50.74 -9.18
N LEU A 27 -26.04 -50.74 -8.67
CA LEU A 27 -26.33 -50.27 -7.30
C LEU A 27 -25.75 -51.20 -6.22
N ALA A 28 -25.66 -52.50 -6.48
CA ALA A 28 -24.99 -53.44 -5.58
C ALA A 28 -23.46 -53.32 -5.65
N ALA A 29 -22.90 -53.00 -6.82
CA ALA A 29 -21.48 -52.71 -6.99
C ALA A 29 -21.09 -51.37 -6.35
N ASP A 30 -21.93 -50.34 -6.45
CA ASP A 30 -21.74 -49.03 -5.81
C ASP A 30 -21.91 -49.13 -4.28
N ALA A 31 -22.89 -49.91 -3.80
CA ALA A 31 -23.05 -50.20 -2.37
C ALA A 31 -21.89 -51.07 -1.83
N ALA A 32 -21.40 -52.05 -2.60
CA ALA A 32 -20.23 -52.85 -2.23
C ALA A 32 -18.92 -52.05 -2.30
N LEU A 33 -18.77 -51.10 -3.22
CA LEU A 33 -17.68 -50.12 -3.22
C LEU A 33 -17.78 -49.18 -2.02
N HIS A 34 -18.98 -48.71 -1.67
CA HIS A 34 -19.21 -47.91 -0.47
C HIS A 34 -18.92 -48.69 0.83
N GLU A 35 -19.24 -49.99 0.88
CA GLU A 35 -18.94 -50.88 2.03
C GLU A 35 -17.44 -51.25 2.10
N ILE A 36 -16.78 -51.47 0.95
CA ILE A 36 -15.34 -51.74 0.87
C ILE A 36 -14.54 -50.48 1.25
N VAL A 37 -14.92 -49.31 0.72
CA VAL A 37 -14.35 -47.99 1.10
C VAL A 37 -14.63 -47.69 2.57
N SER A 38 -15.82 -48.03 3.09
CA SER A 38 -16.15 -47.86 4.52
C SER A 38 -15.32 -48.75 5.45
N SER A 39 -14.85 -49.92 5.00
CA SER A 39 -14.02 -50.83 5.81
C SER A 39 -12.51 -50.54 5.74
N SER A 40 -12.07 -49.73 4.76
CA SER A 40 -10.67 -49.35 4.53
C SER A 40 -10.32 -47.93 4.95
N VAL A 41 -11.31 -47.10 5.33
CA VAL A 41 -11.06 -45.74 5.84
C VAL A 41 -10.56 -45.84 7.29
N PRO A 42 -9.37 -45.28 7.59
CA PRO A 42 -8.88 -45.20 8.96
C PRO A 42 -9.92 -44.56 9.89
N HIS A 43 -10.15 -45.19 11.05
CA HIS A 43 -10.92 -44.56 12.12
C HIS A 43 -10.04 -43.55 12.87
N PRO A 44 -10.59 -42.44 13.38
CA PRO A 44 -9.80 -41.48 14.12
C PRO A 44 -9.29 -42.13 15.42
N VAL A 45 -8.00 -41.92 15.72
CA VAL A 45 -7.44 -42.24 17.04
C VAL A 45 -7.91 -41.25 18.10
N ALA A 46 -8.33 -40.05 17.68
CA ALA A 46 -9.04 -39.10 18.52
C ALA A 46 -9.96 -38.21 17.67
N TYR A 47 -11.13 -37.89 18.22
CA TYR A 47 -12.14 -37.06 17.57
C TYR A 47 -12.88 -36.23 18.63
N TRP A 48 -13.02 -34.94 18.38
CA TRP A 48 -13.75 -34.00 19.23
C TRP A 48 -14.72 -33.16 18.37
N SER A 49 -16.02 -33.40 18.54
CA SER A 49 -17.09 -32.59 17.95
C SER A 49 -17.50 -31.40 18.83
N PHE A 50 -16.98 -31.31 20.06
CA PHE A 50 -17.26 -30.25 21.04
C PHE A 50 -18.71 -30.05 21.49
N ASP A 51 -19.70 -30.73 20.90
CA ASP A 51 -21.06 -30.91 21.44
C ASP A 51 -21.05 -31.53 22.84
N GLN A 52 -20.09 -32.40 23.11
CA GLN A 52 -19.76 -32.94 24.42
C GLN A 52 -18.23 -32.97 24.56
N TRP A 53 -17.68 -32.19 25.49
CA TRP A 53 -16.24 -32.14 25.75
C TRP A 53 -15.88 -33.08 26.89
N ASP A 54 -15.05 -34.08 26.57
CA ASP A 54 -14.48 -35.04 27.51
C ASP A 54 -12.98 -34.81 27.79
N GLY A 55 -12.39 -33.79 27.17
CA GLY A 55 -11.01 -33.37 27.43
C GLY A 55 -10.82 -32.65 28.76
N ALA A 56 -9.57 -32.33 29.10
CA ALA A 56 -9.27 -31.62 30.34
C ALA A 56 -9.93 -30.23 30.38
N GLU A 57 -10.11 -29.67 31.58
CA GLU A 57 -10.64 -28.31 31.74
C GLU A 57 -9.81 -27.31 30.92
N PRO A 58 -10.43 -26.57 29.99
CA PRO A 58 -9.71 -25.60 29.19
C PRO A 58 -9.05 -24.53 30.07
N THR A 59 -7.85 -24.11 29.70
CA THR A 59 -7.10 -23.06 30.41
C THR A 59 -7.35 -21.70 29.76
N GLY A 60 -7.55 -20.67 30.59
CA GLY A 60 -7.79 -19.31 30.13
C GLY A 60 -9.26 -19.08 29.75
N ASP A 61 -9.49 -18.27 28.71
CA ASP A 61 -10.82 -17.90 28.21
C ASP A 61 -11.30 -18.87 27.10
N ALA A 62 -11.11 -20.17 27.31
CA ALA A 62 -11.60 -21.21 26.41
C ALA A 62 -12.99 -21.67 26.86
N LYS A 63 -13.93 -21.70 25.92
CA LYS A 63 -15.35 -21.97 26.20
C LYS A 63 -15.98 -22.83 25.10
N LEU A 64 -16.92 -23.67 25.49
CA LEU A 64 -17.82 -24.33 24.54
C LEU A 64 -19.02 -23.41 24.33
N GLU A 65 -19.22 -22.99 23.08
CA GLU A 65 -20.31 -22.08 22.72
C GLU A 65 -20.99 -22.57 21.44
N ASN A 66 -22.28 -22.28 21.30
CA ASN A 66 -23.08 -22.63 20.13
C ASN A 66 -22.76 -21.70 18.93
N VAL A 67 -21.50 -21.72 18.50
CA VAL A 67 -20.94 -20.88 17.44
C VAL A 67 -20.36 -21.71 16.29
N GLY A 68 -20.55 -23.03 16.32
CA GLY A 68 -20.11 -23.96 15.29
C GLY A 68 -20.77 -23.70 13.93
N PRO A 69 -20.28 -24.35 12.85
CA PRO A 69 -20.95 -24.33 11.55
C PRO A 69 -22.38 -24.90 11.67
N THR A 70 -23.35 -24.28 10.99
CA THR A 70 -24.77 -24.64 11.10
C THR A 70 -25.50 -24.54 9.75
N LEU A 71 -26.69 -25.18 9.69
CA LEU A 71 -27.67 -24.95 8.63
C LEU A 71 -28.17 -23.49 8.62
N PRO A 72 -28.51 -22.91 7.45
CA PRO A 72 -28.50 -23.53 6.12
C PRO A 72 -27.15 -23.46 5.40
N GLU A 73 -26.17 -22.70 5.93
CA GLU A 73 -24.89 -22.44 5.26
C GLU A 73 -24.02 -23.71 5.14
N PHE A 74 -24.00 -24.54 6.18
CA PHE A 74 -23.31 -25.83 6.20
C PHE A 74 -24.31 -26.97 6.44
N PRO A 75 -24.87 -27.56 5.36
CA PRO A 75 -26.02 -28.45 5.46
C PRO A 75 -25.76 -29.82 6.08
N ASP A 76 -24.51 -30.14 6.41
CA ASP A 76 -24.14 -31.37 7.14
C ASP A 76 -24.19 -31.18 8.67
N PHE A 77 -24.38 -29.96 9.16
CA PHE A 77 -24.48 -29.64 10.58
C PHE A 77 -25.92 -29.39 11.02
N GLY A 78 -26.14 -29.37 12.34
CA GLY A 78 -27.44 -29.04 12.93
C GLY A 78 -27.78 -27.53 12.86
N GLU A 79 -28.97 -27.18 13.36
CA GLU A 79 -29.36 -25.77 13.58
C GLU A 79 -28.59 -25.12 14.75
N VAL A 80 -28.11 -25.96 15.67
CA VAL A 80 -27.28 -25.59 16.81
C VAL A 80 -26.10 -26.55 16.82
N ASN A 81 -24.90 -26.00 16.89
CA ASN A 81 -23.66 -26.76 16.90
C ASN A 81 -22.65 -26.09 17.84
N ALA A 82 -22.10 -26.83 18.79
CA ALA A 82 -21.15 -26.29 19.75
C ALA A 82 -19.72 -26.41 19.23
N ALA A 83 -18.92 -25.37 19.43
CA ALA A 83 -17.50 -25.35 19.08
C ALA A 83 -16.66 -24.86 20.25
N LEU A 84 -15.37 -25.21 20.24
CA LEU A 84 -14.40 -24.70 21.21
C LEU A 84 -13.95 -23.29 20.79
N MET A 85 -14.49 -22.28 21.45
CA MET A 85 -14.04 -20.90 21.38
C MET A 85 -12.74 -20.71 22.16
N LEU A 86 -11.78 -20.05 21.52
CA LEU A 86 -10.43 -19.81 22.01
C LEU A 86 -10.09 -18.33 21.87
N LYS A 87 -9.96 -17.66 23.02
CA LYS A 87 -9.61 -16.23 23.12
C LYS A 87 -8.42 -16.01 24.04
N GLN A 88 -7.70 -14.91 23.84
CA GLN A 88 -6.67 -14.42 24.78
C GLN A 88 -5.63 -15.49 25.18
N SER A 89 -5.09 -16.24 24.22
CA SER A 89 -4.14 -17.32 24.47
C SER A 89 -4.69 -18.52 25.26
N ALA A 90 -6.01 -18.72 25.25
CA ALA A 90 -6.61 -19.92 25.81
C ALA A 90 -6.22 -21.18 25.03
N TYR A 91 -6.23 -22.32 25.72
CA TYR A 91 -5.88 -23.62 25.15
C TYR A 91 -6.48 -24.76 25.98
N ALA A 92 -6.52 -25.95 25.39
CA ALA A 92 -6.78 -27.19 26.11
C ALA A 92 -5.56 -28.11 26.04
N VAL A 93 -5.34 -28.90 27.10
CA VAL A 93 -4.25 -29.87 27.18
C VAL A 93 -4.83 -31.25 27.41
N ILE A 94 -4.47 -32.21 26.59
CA ILE A 94 -4.84 -33.61 26.75
C ILE A 94 -3.59 -34.37 27.19
N PRO A 95 -3.63 -35.07 28.33
CA PRO A 95 -2.50 -35.86 28.79
C PRO A 95 -2.21 -36.98 27.79
N ASP A 96 -0.92 -37.26 27.58
CA ASP A 96 -0.48 -38.40 26.80
C ASP A 96 -0.63 -39.71 27.61
N GLU A 97 -0.76 -40.83 26.93
CA GLU A 97 -0.99 -42.16 27.54
C GLU A 97 0.32 -42.86 27.95
N GLY A 98 1.47 -42.22 27.72
CA GLY A 98 2.80 -42.76 27.94
C GLY A 98 3.33 -43.50 26.71
N PRO A 99 4.38 -44.33 26.88
CA PRO A 99 5.09 -44.91 25.75
C PRO A 99 4.19 -45.74 24.83
N ALA A 100 4.32 -45.54 23.52
CA ALA A 100 3.47 -46.12 22.49
C ALA A 100 2.01 -45.64 22.59
N SER A 101 1.85 -44.37 22.97
CA SER A 101 0.59 -43.65 22.94
C SER A 101 -0.02 -43.72 21.55
N ARG A 102 -1.35 -43.68 21.47
CA ARG A 102 -2.04 -43.60 20.17
C ARG A 102 -1.62 -42.40 19.32
N PHE A 103 -0.98 -41.40 19.94
CA PHE A 103 -0.47 -40.19 19.31
C PHE A 103 1.04 -40.23 18.96
N ASP A 104 1.71 -41.37 19.18
CA ASP A 104 3.11 -41.58 18.82
C ASP A 104 3.23 -42.00 17.36
N PHE A 105 3.71 -41.11 16.49
CA PHE A 105 3.96 -41.38 15.07
C PHE A 105 5.46 -41.39 14.82
N ASP A 106 6.01 -42.53 14.45
CA ASP A 106 7.43 -42.70 14.10
C ASP A 106 7.61 -42.85 12.58
N GLN A 107 8.83 -43.12 12.14
CA GLN A 107 9.16 -43.33 10.72
C GLN A 107 8.30 -44.44 10.09
N GLY A 108 7.71 -44.11 8.94
CA GLY A 108 6.79 -44.98 8.21
C GLY A 108 5.34 -44.90 8.70
N ASP A 109 5.05 -44.26 9.84
CA ASP A 109 3.68 -44.04 10.26
C ASP A 109 2.99 -42.99 9.38
N GLU A 110 1.73 -43.25 9.10
CA GLU A 110 0.83 -42.35 8.40
C GLU A 110 -0.01 -41.54 9.39
N ILE A 111 -0.19 -40.27 9.10
CA ILE A 111 -1.02 -39.37 9.88
C ILE A 111 -1.96 -38.57 8.98
N THR A 112 -3.21 -38.46 9.41
CA THR A 112 -4.13 -37.42 8.93
C THR A 112 -4.60 -36.60 10.13
N ILE A 113 -4.57 -35.28 10.01
CA ILE A 113 -5.17 -34.37 10.98
C ILE A 113 -6.12 -33.46 10.22
N GLU A 114 -7.36 -33.34 10.68
CA GLU A 114 -8.36 -32.43 10.13
C GLU A 114 -9.08 -31.66 11.24
N ALA A 115 -9.58 -30.47 10.90
CA ALA A 115 -10.38 -29.65 11.79
C ALA A 115 -11.27 -28.72 10.99
N TRP A 116 -12.41 -28.37 11.56
CA TRP A 116 -13.13 -27.15 11.20
C TRP A 116 -12.59 -25.99 12.03
N VAL A 117 -12.34 -24.86 11.40
CA VAL A 117 -11.76 -23.66 12.02
C VAL A 117 -12.46 -22.40 11.55
N SER A 118 -12.72 -21.50 12.48
CA SER A 118 -13.15 -20.12 12.19
C SER A 118 -12.19 -19.19 12.93
N LEU A 119 -11.56 -18.25 12.22
CA LEU A 119 -10.62 -17.31 12.81
C LEU A 119 -11.25 -15.92 12.86
N ASP A 120 -11.17 -15.24 14.00
CA ASP A 120 -11.56 -13.83 14.11
C ASP A 120 -10.39 -12.92 13.73
N SER A 121 -9.19 -13.31 14.15
CA SER A 121 -7.94 -12.64 13.81
C SER A 121 -6.78 -13.63 13.82
N MET A 122 -5.60 -13.20 13.38
CA MET A 122 -4.43 -14.05 13.38
C MET A 122 -3.14 -13.24 13.49
N ALA A 123 -2.21 -13.72 14.32
CA ALA A 123 -0.83 -13.26 14.36
C ALA A 123 0.00 -13.94 13.24
N GLU A 124 1.24 -14.37 13.53
CA GLU A 124 2.02 -15.14 12.57
C GLU A 124 1.48 -16.57 12.41
N ASN A 125 1.14 -17.23 13.53
CA ASN A 125 0.64 -18.60 13.55
C ASN A 125 -0.60 -18.70 14.44
N ALA A 126 -1.49 -19.64 14.11
CA ALA A 126 -2.61 -20.07 14.94
C ALA A 126 -2.51 -21.58 15.12
N TYR A 127 -2.38 -22.05 16.36
CA TYR A 127 -2.15 -23.45 16.68
C TYR A 127 -3.49 -24.18 16.80
N ILE A 128 -3.75 -25.16 15.93
CA ILE A 128 -4.99 -25.94 15.98
C ILE A 128 -4.80 -27.08 16.97
N ILE A 129 -3.87 -27.98 16.67
CA ILE A 129 -3.51 -29.13 17.52
C ILE A 129 -2.05 -29.52 17.30
N GLY A 130 -1.41 -30.07 18.32
CA GLY A 130 -0.14 -30.77 18.16
C GLY A 130 0.38 -31.38 19.44
N LYS A 131 1.35 -32.28 19.29
CA LYS A 131 2.02 -33.00 20.37
C LYS A 131 3.49 -32.59 20.46
N GLY A 132 3.99 -32.44 21.69
CA GLY A 132 5.34 -31.95 21.97
C GLY A 132 5.39 -30.45 22.27
N ARG A 133 6.61 -29.94 22.48
CA ARG A 133 6.87 -28.52 22.74
C ARG A 133 6.20 -28.00 24.02
N THR A 134 6.17 -28.83 25.08
CA THR A 134 5.66 -28.42 26.39
C THR A 134 6.71 -27.62 27.19
N GLY A 135 6.68 -26.28 27.11
CA GLY A 135 7.69 -25.40 27.72
C GLY A 135 8.77 -24.96 26.73
N ASP A 136 10.03 -24.74 27.15
CA ASP A 136 11.14 -24.25 26.27
C ASP A 136 11.78 -25.34 25.39
N GLY A 137 11.05 -26.44 25.11
CA GLY A 137 11.57 -27.64 24.46
C GLY A 137 11.69 -27.55 22.94
N ASP A 138 12.77 -28.12 22.40
CA ASP A 138 13.04 -28.31 20.97
C ASP A 138 12.59 -29.73 20.53
N ASN A 139 11.32 -30.09 20.76
CA ASN A 139 10.82 -31.47 20.66
C ASN A 139 9.41 -31.61 20.03
N GLN A 140 9.02 -30.74 19.09
CA GLN A 140 7.70 -30.88 18.46
C GLN A 140 7.60 -32.24 17.72
N ASN A 141 6.72 -33.14 18.15
CA ASN A 141 6.50 -34.42 17.46
C ASN A 141 5.74 -34.19 16.14
N TRP A 142 4.63 -33.45 16.22
CA TRP A 142 3.81 -33.04 15.08
C TRP A 142 2.84 -31.93 15.50
N ALA A 143 2.43 -31.09 14.55
CA ALA A 143 1.40 -30.08 14.76
C ALA A 143 0.70 -29.69 13.45
N LEU A 144 -0.63 -29.64 13.50
CA LEU A 144 -1.44 -28.92 12.52
C LEU A 144 -1.69 -27.50 13.03
N ARG A 145 -1.36 -26.52 12.17
CA ARG A 145 -1.47 -25.09 12.47
C ARG A 145 -1.96 -24.36 11.24
N LEU A 146 -2.20 -23.07 11.42
CA LEU A 146 -2.30 -22.10 10.34
C LEU A 146 -1.13 -21.14 10.43
N ARG A 147 -0.61 -20.70 9.27
CA ARG A 147 0.43 -19.67 9.18
C ARG A 147 0.00 -18.53 8.28
N SER A 148 0.18 -17.28 8.74
CA SER A 148 -0.15 -16.10 7.96
C SER A 148 0.80 -15.94 6.77
N ARG A 149 0.22 -15.83 5.57
CA ARG A 149 0.92 -15.48 4.32
C ARG A 149 0.09 -14.45 3.57
N SER A 150 0.63 -13.23 3.46
CA SER A 150 -0.05 -12.11 2.79
C SER A 150 -1.47 -11.83 3.33
N GLY A 151 -1.68 -12.04 4.63
CA GLY A 151 -2.97 -11.84 5.31
C GLY A 151 -3.92 -13.04 5.27
N ALA A 152 -3.60 -14.11 4.54
CA ALA A 152 -4.38 -15.35 4.54
C ALA A 152 -3.81 -16.37 5.55
N ALA A 153 -4.70 -17.11 6.19
CA ALA A 153 -4.40 -18.26 7.03
C ALA A 153 -4.16 -19.50 6.16
N CYS A 154 -2.88 -19.86 5.97
CA CYS A 154 -2.48 -21.02 5.17
C CYS A 154 -2.31 -22.26 6.06
N VAL A 155 -2.76 -23.41 5.59
CA VAL A 155 -2.56 -24.72 6.22
C VAL A 155 -1.06 -24.95 6.44
N ASN A 156 -0.69 -25.31 7.67
CA ASN A 156 0.69 -25.46 8.09
C ASN A 156 0.87 -26.76 8.88
N PHE A 157 1.88 -27.54 8.49
CA PHE A 157 2.32 -28.74 9.22
C PHE A 157 3.74 -28.52 9.73
N LEU A 158 3.97 -28.85 11.01
CA LEU A 158 5.26 -28.69 11.67
C LEU A 158 5.63 -29.95 12.46
N PHE A 159 6.85 -30.41 12.30
CA PHE A 159 7.48 -31.36 13.23
C PHE A 159 8.98 -31.12 13.31
N ARG A 160 9.63 -31.76 14.27
CA ARG A 160 11.09 -31.84 14.36
C ARG A 160 11.53 -33.27 14.12
N SER A 161 12.59 -33.47 13.34
CA SER A 161 13.26 -34.77 13.25
C SER A 161 14.07 -35.05 14.51
N ARG A 162 14.25 -36.33 14.86
CA ARG A 162 15.17 -36.73 15.94
C ARG A 162 16.62 -36.70 15.45
N ASP A 163 17.55 -36.67 16.39
CA ASP A 163 18.97 -36.79 16.08
C ASP A 163 19.23 -38.15 15.42
N VAL A 164 19.91 -38.12 14.26
CA VAL A 164 20.30 -39.33 13.53
C VAL A 164 21.70 -39.73 14.00
N PRO A 165 21.88 -40.90 14.64
CA PRO A 165 23.18 -41.35 15.10
C PRO A 165 24.11 -41.62 13.91
N ALA A 166 25.42 -41.65 14.18
CA ALA A 166 26.38 -42.03 13.17
C ALA A 166 26.16 -43.51 12.77
N GLU A 167 26.05 -43.78 11.47
CA GLU A 167 25.86 -45.12 10.93
C GLU A 167 26.83 -45.35 9.75
N GLY A 168 27.74 -46.30 9.90
CA GLY A 168 28.80 -46.54 8.92
C GLY A 168 29.75 -45.33 8.79
N ASP A 169 29.94 -44.86 7.55
CA ASP A 169 30.75 -43.67 7.24
C ASP A 169 29.97 -42.35 7.38
N ASN A 170 28.66 -42.40 7.68
CA ASN A 170 27.85 -41.20 7.85
C ASN A 170 28.02 -40.63 9.25
N ALA A 171 28.37 -39.34 9.33
CA ALA A 171 28.42 -38.62 10.60
C ALA A 171 27.03 -38.50 11.23
N ALA A 172 27.00 -38.41 12.56
CA ALA A 172 25.78 -38.08 13.28
C ALA A 172 25.23 -36.72 12.80
N ARG A 173 23.92 -36.64 12.60
CA ARG A 173 23.23 -35.41 12.18
C ARG A 173 22.25 -35.00 13.27
N PRO A 174 22.34 -33.77 13.80
CA PRO A 174 21.32 -33.29 14.72
C PRO A 174 19.97 -33.20 14.00
N GLY A 175 18.89 -33.42 14.74
CA GLY A 175 17.54 -33.22 14.23
C GLY A 175 17.28 -31.76 13.88
N ASP A 176 16.34 -31.53 12.97
CA ASP A 176 16.01 -30.22 12.41
C ASP A 176 14.50 -29.99 12.36
N TRP A 177 14.11 -28.74 12.17
CA TRP A 177 12.72 -28.30 12.07
C TRP A 177 12.18 -28.43 10.65
N HIS A 178 11.11 -29.18 10.46
CA HIS A 178 10.48 -29.37 9.16
C HIS A 178 9.10 -28.73 9.15
N ARG A 179 8.93 -27.71 8.29
CA ARG A 179 7.67 -26.98 8.15
C ARG A 179 7.20 -26.96 6.71
N TRP A 180 5.97 -27.42 6.49
CA TRP A 180 5.27 -27.28 5.23
C TRP A 180 4.14 -26.27 5.36
N THR A 181 4.01 -25.36 4.38
CA THR A 181 2.93 -24.37 4.36
C THR A 181 2.27 -24.33 2.98
N SER A 182 0.93 -24.34 2.95
CA SER A 182 0.17 -24.19 1.71
C SER A 182 0.38 -22.81 1.07
N LYS A 183 0.21 -22.73 -0.24
CA LYS A 183 0.25 -21.47 -1.01
C LYS A 183 -1.08 -20.71 -0.95
N LYS A 184 -2.18 -21.45 -0.78
CA LYS A 184 -3.54 -20.91 -0.63
C LYS A 184 -3.95 -20.98 0.84
N GLY A 185 -4.75 -20.02 1.25
CA GLY A 185 -5.33 -19.93 2.59
C GLY A 185 -6.65 -19.17 2.52
N PHE A 186 -7.28 -18.98 3.67
CA PHE A 186 -8.52 -18.22 3.81
C PHE A 186 -8.30 -16.95 4.63
N ALA A 187 -9.23 -16.00 4.56
CA ALA A 187 -9.12 -14.76 5.31
C ALA A 187 -9.68 -14.95 6.73
N PRO A 188 -9.02 -14.44 7.79
CA PRO A 188 -9.69 -14.28 9.07
C PRO A 188 -11.00 -13.48 8.89
N GLY A 189 -12.04 -13.89 9.61
CA GLY A 189 -13.40 -13.38 9.54
C GLY A 189 -14.25 -13.97 8.42
N SER A 190 -13.69 -14.79 7.51
CA SER A 190 -14.47 -15.42 6.43
C SER A 190 -15.29 -16.64 6.84
N GLY A 191 -15.65 -16.74 8.12
CA GLY A 191 -16.46 -17.83 8.67
C GLY A 191 -15.70 -19.15 8.81
N TRP A 192 -16.45 -20.24 8.77
CA TRP A 192 -15.95 -21.60 9.01
C TRP A 192 -15.29 -22.21 7.77
N HIS A 193 -14.13 -22.83 7.97
CA HIS A 193 -13.34 -23.54 6.96
C HIS A 193 -12.96 -24.94 7.44
N HIS A 194 -12.90 -25.90 6.53
CA HIS A 194 -12.31 -27.21 6.81
C HIS A 194 -10.85 -27.21 6.39
N VAL A 195 -9.95 -27.65 7.26
CA VAL A 195 -8.52 -27.77 6.97
C VAL A 195 -8.02 -29.15 7.34
N ALA A 196 -7.14 -29.71 6.50
CA ALA A 196 -6.52 -30.99 6.80
C ALA A 196 -5.10 -31.11 6.24
N VAL A 197 -4.32 -32.02 6.83
CA VAL A 197 -3.02 -32.46 6.32
C VAL A 197 -2.96 -33.98 6.40
N THR A 198 -2.44 -34.62 5.35
CA THR A 198 -2.07 -36.03 5.33
C THR A 198 -0.56 -36.16 5.11
N TYR A 199 0.12 -37.03 5.85
CA TYR A 199 1.56 -37.23 5.71
C TYR A 199 1.99 -38.65 6.11
N THR A 200 3.04 -39.16 5.47
CA THR A 200 3.75 -40.38 5.88
C THR A 200 5.16 -39.99 6.31
N PHE A 201 5.49 -40.23 7.58
CA PHE A 201 6.79 -39.84 8.12
C PHE A 201 7.93 -40.60 7.44
N GLY A 202 8.95 -39.88 6.97
CA GLY A 202 10.05 -40.45 6.19
C GLY A 202 9.82 -40.41 4.68
N GLU A 203 8.62 -40.09 4.21
CA GLU A 203 8.29 -39.95 2.79
C GLU A 203 7.89 -38.49 2.49
N PRO A 204 8.85 -37.58 2.26
CA PRO A 204 8.56 -36.14 2.20
C PRO A 204 7.60 -35.74 1.06
N ASP A 205 7.55 -36.51 -0.02
CA ASP A 205 6.66 -36.28 -1.16
C ASP A 205 5.21 -36.73 -0.90
N SER A 206 4.95 -37.41 0.23
CA SER A 206 3.59 -37.84 0.63
C SER A 206 2.73 -36.70 1.20
N ILE A 207 3.33 -35.56 1.57
CA ILE A 207 2.61 -34.45 2.20
C ILE A 207 1.51 -33.91 1.27
N ARG A 208 0.28 -33.85 1.78
CA ARG A 208 -0.85 -33.19 1.11
C ARG A 208 -1.55 -32.28 2.12
N GLY A 209 -1.93 -31.08 1.69
CA GLY A 209 -2.76 -30.18 2.49
C GLY A 209 -4.09 -29.95 1.78
N TYR A 210 -5.14 -29.74 2.57
CA TYR A 210 -6.49 -29.55 2.07
C TYR A 210 -7.12 -28.32 2.72
N LEU A 211 -7.88 -27.57 1.93
CA LEU A 211 -8.67 -26.42 2.36
C LEU A 211 -10.05 -26.54 1.74
N ASP A 212 -11.08 -26.55 2.58
CA ASP A 212 -12.49 -26.64 2.19
C ASP A 212 -12.74 -27.85 1.28
N GLY A 213 -12.15 -29.00 1.65
CA GLY A 213 -12.25 -30.26 0.91
C GLY A 213 -11.40 -30.35 -0.36
N GLU A 214 -10.73 -29.28 -0.79
CA GLU A 214 -9.91 -29.25 -2.00
C GLU A 214 -8.41 -29.31 -1.66
N GLU A 215 -7.65 -30.10 -2.43
CA GLU A 215 -6.19 -30.19 -2.25
C GLU A 215 -5.51 -28.85 -2.61
N VAL A 216 -4.60 -28.40 -1.75
CA VAL A 216 -3.83 -27.18 -1.95
C VAL A 216 -2.33 -27.47 -2.02
N SER A 217 -1.68 -26.93 -3.06
CA SER A 217 -0.22 -26.99 -3.16
C SER A 217 0.45 -26.21 -2.03
N GLY A 218 1.63 -26.63 -1.60
CA GLY A 218 2.45 -25.95 -0.60
C GLY A 218 3.95 -26.12 -0.86
N ALA A 219 4.75 -25.72 0.11
CA ALA A 219 6.20 -25.89 0.07
C ALA A 219 6.78 -26.10 1.47
N TRP A 220 7.85 -26.87 1.54
CA TRP A 220 8.72 -26.94 2.70
C TRP A 220 9.49 -25.61 2.82
N ASP A 221 9.17 -24.81 3.83
CA ASP A 221 9.68 -23.45 4.00
C ASP A 221 10.57 -23.27 5.25
N MET A 222 10.86 -24.37 5.96
CA MET A 222 11.82 -24.49 7.06
C MET A 222 12.36 -25.92 7.10
N GLY A 223 13.68 -26.07 7.24
CA GLY A 223 14.44 -27.35 7.25
C GLY A 223 14.35 -28.21 5.99
N GLY A 224 13.41 -27.93 5.10
CA GLY A 224 13.20 -28.69 3.87
C GLY A 224 12.47 -30.01 4.10
N ALA A 225 12.23 -30.71 2.98
CA ALA A 225 11.78 -32.09 2.96
C ALA A 225 12.79 -33.00 3.67
N THR A 226 12.32 -34.00 4.41
CA THR A 226 13.19 -34.97 5.11
C THR A 226 12.66 -36.38 5.05
N ALA A 227 13.59 -37.35 5.08
CA ALA A 227 13.29 -38.77 5.29
C ALA A 227 13.63 -39.23 6.73
N ASP A 228 14.13 -38.30 7.57
CA ASP A 228 14.56 -38.60 8.93
C ASP A 228 13.34 -38.82 9.86
N PRO A 229 13.45 -39.73 10.84
CA PRO A 229 12.39 -40.00 11.81
C PRO A 229 11.99 -38.75 12.61
N PRO A 230 10.69 -38.56 12.93
CA PRO A 230 10.25 -37.48 13.81
C PRO A 230 10.69 -37.71 15.27
N VAL A 231 10.73 -36.67 16.09
CA VAL A 231 10.82 -36.82 17.54
C VAL A 231 9.53 -37.51 18.04
N VAL A 232 9.66 -38.50 18.91
CA VAL A 232 8.56 -39.16 19.63
C VAL A 232 8.93 -39.20 21.11
N ASP A 233 8.02 -38.77 21.97
CA ASP A 233 8.16 -38.71 23.42
C ASP A 233 6.77 -38.77 24.08
N ASP A 234 6.67 -38.60 25.40
CA ASP A 234 5.39 -38.67 26.15
C ASP A 234 4.82 -37.27 26.47
N ASP A 235 5.18 -36.23 25.69
CA ASP A 235 4.65 -34.88 25.90
C ASP A 235 3.14 -34.80 25.60
N ALA A 236 2.44 -33.95 26.34
CA ALA A 236 1.00 -33.75 26.19
C ALA A 236 0.60 -33.18 24.81
N ILE A 237 -0.67 -33.37 24.46
CA ILE A 237 -1.30 -32.83 23.26
C ILE A 237 -1.94 -31.49 23.62
N TRP A 238 -1.72 -30.49 22.78
CA TRP A 238 -2.24 -29.14 22.97
C TRP A 238 -3.20 -28.78 21.86
N ILE A 239 -4.32 -28.15 22.22
CA ILE A 239 -5.32 -27.61 21.30
C ILE A 239 -5.42 -26.09 21.53
N GLY A 240 -5.40 -25.31 20.45
CA GLY A 240 -5.62 -23.86 20.48
C GLY A 240 -4.39 -22.99 20.75
N ALA A 241 -3.37 -23.49 21.47
CA ALA A 241 -2.09 -22.81 21.61
C ALA A 241 -0.95 -23.80 21.87
N ALA A 242 0.29 -23.32 21.81
CA ALA A 242 1.47 -24.02 22.31
C ALA A 242 2.22 -23.14 23.32
N MET A 243 3.32 -23.65 23.90
CA MET A 243 4.23 -22.85 24.73
C MET A 243 3.52 -22.12 25.90
N LYS A 244 2.55 -22.78 26.56
CA LYS A 244 1.74 -22.18 27.65
C LYS A 244 0.96 -20.93 27.22
N GLY A 245 0.45 -20.89 25.99
CA GLY A 245 -0.37 -19.78 25.50
C GLY A 245 0.45 -18.61 24.94
N ALA A 246 1.60 -18.87 24.31
CA ALA A 246 2.36 -17.81 23.66
C ALA A 246 1.51 -17.11 22.58
N LYS A 247 1.29 -15.80 22.72
CA LYS A 247 0.39 -15.01 21.83
C LYS A 247 0.69 -15.15 20.34
N SER A 248 1.95 -15.32 19.96
CA SER A 248 2.38 -15.47 18.55
C SER A 248 1.97 -16.80 17.90
N ASN A 249 1.47 -17.75 18.70
CA ASN A 249 1.02 -19.07 18.25
C ASN A 249 -0.40 -19.40 18.70
N ALA A 250 -1.05 -18.57 19.52
CA ALA A 250 -2.40 -18.83 19.98
C ALA A 250 -3.41 -18.63 18.84
N LEU A 251 -4.38 -19.53 18.75
CA LEU A 251 -5.56 -19.37 17.92
C LEU A 251 -6.51 -18.35 18.55
N ASP A 252 -7.05 -17.46 17.72
CA ASP A 252 -8.07 -16.47 18.09
C ASP A 252 -9.31 -16.70 17.21
N GLY A 253 -10.30 -17.40 17.76
CA GLY A 253 -11.46 -17.88 17.01
C GLY A 253 -12.03 -19.16 17.62
N ALA A 254 -12.51 -20.08 16.78
CA ALA A 254 -13.12 -21.34 17.20
C ALA A 254 -12.58 -22.55 16.41
N ILE A 255 -12.60 -23.71 17.06
CA ILE A 255 -12.29 -25.01 16.46
C ILE A 255 -13.50 -25.92 16.65
N ASP A 256 -13.80 -26.71 15.62
CA ASP A 256 -14.81 -27.76 15.65
C ASP A 256 -14.35 -29.01 14.90
N GLU A 257 -15.02 -30.15 15.07
CA GLU A 257 -14.82 -31.39 14.31
C GLU A 257 -13.33 -31.80 14.17
N LEU A 258 -12.60 -31.73 15.28
CA LEU A 258 -11.15 -31.96 15.31
C LEU A 258 -10.85 -33.45 15.37
N ALA A 259 -10.10 -33.97 14.39
CA ALA A 259 -9.77 -35.39 14.32
C ALA A 259 -8.29 -35.65 14.02
N VAL A 260 -7.76 -36.72 14.60
CA VAL A 260 -6.43 -37.27 14.33
C VAL A 260 -6.59 -38.73 13.95
N TYR A 261 -5.95 -39.16 12.86
CA TYR A 261 -6.00 -40.52 12.33
C TYR A 261 -4.59 -41.10 12.23
N ARG A 262 -4.47 -42.41 12.43
CA ARG A 262 -3.31 -43.20 12.04
C ARG A 262 -3.57 -43.87 10.70
N GLY A 263 -3.23 -43.17 9.64
CA GLY A 263 -3.55 -43.51 8.26
C GLY A 263 -3.77 -42.29 7.39
N VAL A 264 -3.56 -42.42 6.08
CA VAL A 264 -3.91 -41.39 5.09
C VAL A 264 -5.39 -41.50 4.72
N LEU A 265 -6.16 -40.43 4.94
CA LEU A 265 -7.53 -40.35 4.43
C LEU A 265 -7.53 -40.14 2.90
N PRO A 266 -8.41 -40.84 2.15
CA PRO A 266 -8.59 -40.57 0.73
C PRO A 266 -9.07 -39.13 0.46
N PRO A 267 -8.58 -38.45 -0.60
CA PRO A 267 -9.01 -37.11 -0.98
C PRO A 267 -10.53 -36.96 -1.13
N GLU A 268 -11.22 -38.00 -1.55
CA GLU A 268 -12.67 -38.05 -1.76
C GLU A 268 -13.44 -37.91 -0.44
N ILE A 269 -12.90 -38.50 0.64
CA ILE A 269 -13.47 -38.36 1.98
C ILE A 269 -13.28 -36.92 2.45
N LEU A 270 -12.07 -36.36 2.33
CA LEU A 270 -11.79 -34.98 2.71
C LEU A 270 -12.64 -33.98 1.92
N LYS A 271 -12.84 -34.22 0.62
CA LYS A 271 -13.74 -33.43 -0.22
C LYS A 271 -15.18 -33.48 0.27
N SER A 272 -15.65 -34.66 0.68
CA SER A 272 -17.01 -34.82 1.21
C SER A 272 -17.22 -34.11 2.55
N ARG A 273 -16.16 -33.77 3.29
CA ARG A 273 -16.27 -33.05 4.57
C ARG A 273 -16.79 -31.65 4.43
N PHE A 274 -16.61 -31.00 3.28
CA PHE A 274 -16.97 -29.59 3.12
C PHE A 274 -18.09 -29.40 2.10
N ARG A 275 -19.31 -29.19 2.61
CA ARG A 275 -20.46 -28.77 1.80
C ARG A 275 -20.91 -27.39 2.26
N TYR A 276 -21.00 -26.47 1.30
CA TYR A 276 -21.27 -25.06 1.56
C TYR A 276 -22.38 -24.54 0.66
N VAL A 277 -23.34 -23.83 1.25
CA VAL A 277 -24.45 -23.17 0.56
C VAL A 277 -24.36 -21.66 0.84
N PRO A 278 -23.92 -20.84 -0.13
CA PRO A 278 -23.79 -19.40 0.06
C PRO A 278 -25.12 -18.76 0.46
N GLN A 279 -25.08 -17.93 1.51
CA GLN A 279 -26.24 -17.15 1.94
C GLN A 279 -26.20 -15.75 1.33
N PRO A 280 -27.37 -15.17 0.98
CA PRO A 280 -27.41 -13.77 0.56
C PRO A 280 -26.96 -12.88 1.72
N PRO A 281 -26.30 -11.75 1.43
CA PRO A 281 -25.88 -10.83 2.48
C PRO A 281 -27.10 -10.27 3.23
N VAL A 282 -27.01 -10.25 4.55
CA VAL A 282 -28.07 -9.70 5.41
C VAL A 282 -27.96 -8.19 5.41
N ARG A 283 -29.08 -7.52 5.07
CA ARG A 283 -29.17 -6.06 5.11
C ARG A 283 -28.99 -5.55 6.54
N PRO A 284 -28.00 -4.68 6.82
CA PRO A 284 -27.84 -4.05 8.13
C PRO A 284 -28.93 -3.00 8.39
N GLN A 285 -28.97 -2.44 9.60
CA GLN A 285 -29.79 -1.26 9.86
C GLN A 285 -29.17 -0.06 9.12
N VAL A 286 -29.87 0.45 8.11
CA VAL A 286 -29.41 1.60 7.32
C VAL A 286 -30.28 2.82 7.66
N PRO A 287 -29.70 4.00 7.96
CA PRO A 287 -30.47 5.21 8.15
C PRO A 287 -31.24 5.61 6.88
N ASP A 288 -32.43 6.17 7.07
CA ASP A 288 -33.17 6.79 5.96
C ASP A 288 -32.31 7.89 5.31
N ASP A 289 -32.35 7.95 3.98
CA ASP A 289 -31.65 8.94 3.14
C ASP A 289 -30.11 8.93 3.21
N LYS A 290 -29.50 7.87 3.76
CA LYS A 290 -28.05 7.68 3.76
C LYS A 290 -27.64 6.37 3.10
N VAL A 291 -26.36 6.33 2.76
CA VAL A 291 -25.63 5.14 2.36
C VAL A 291 -24.77 4.71 3.55
N LEU A 292 -25.05 3.52 4.09
CA LEU A 292 -24.16 2.85 5.03
C LEU A 292 -23.09 2.10 4.25
N VAL A 293 -21.84 2.44 4.48
CA VAL A 293 -20.68 1.88 3.79
C VAL A 293 -19.87 1.05 4.76
N GLN A 294 -19.66 -0.21 4.44
CA GLN A 294 -18.95 -1.18 5.26
C GLN A 294 -17.72 -1.67 4.52
N LEU A 295 -16.56 -1.65 5.18
CA LEU A 295 -15.29 -2.10 4.64
C LEU A 295 -14.90 -3.44 5.27
N TYR A 296 -14.75 -4.45 4.44
CA TYR A 296 -14.35 -5.79 4.81
C TYR A 296 -12.96 -6.13 4.28
N GLY A 297 -12.20 -6.91 5.03
CA GLY A 297 -10.93 -7.42 4.54
C GLY A 297 -10.13 -8.23 5.57
N PRO A 298 -9.05 -8.87 5.13
CA PRO A 298 -8.64 -9.01 3.73
C PRO A 298 -9.59 -9.94 2.96
N ILE A 299 -9.67 -9.79 1.63
CA ILE A 299 -10.39 -10.75 0.77
C ILE A 299 -9.44 -11.40 -0.26
N SER A 300 -9.81 -12.61 -0.71
CA SER A 300 -9.02 -13.39 -1.66
C SER A 300 -9.40 -13.06 -3.11
N GLY A 301 -8.53 -12.31 -3.79
CA GLY A 301 -8.66 -12.04 -5.22
C GLY A 301 -9.48 -10.80 -5.56
N ILE A 302 -9.50 -10.49 -6.86
CA ILE A 302 -10.06 -9.25 -7.41
C ILE A 302 -11.09 -9.47 -8.51
N ALA A 303 -11.30 -10.72 -8.91
CA ALA A 303 -12.06 -11.07 -10.11
C ALA A 303 -13.58 -11.20 -9.87
N SER A 304 -13.98 -11.35 -8.61
CA SER A 304 -15.37 -11.54 -8.19
C SER A 304 -15.51 -11.24 -6.71
N VAL A 305 -16.69 -10.82 -6.27
CA VAL A 305 -17.00 -10.72 -4.83
C VAL A 305 -16.90 -12.11 -4.19
N PRO A 306 -16.10 -12.28 -3.11
CA PRO A 306 -15.99 -13.57 -2.45
C PRO A 306 -17.32 -13.93 -1.76
N GLN A 307 -17.66 -15.22 -1.79
CA GLN A 307 -18.88 -15.71 -1.14
C GLN A 307 -18.84 -15.53 0.38
N ARG A 308 -17.67 -15.78 0.99
CA ARG A 308 -17.40 -15.52 2.39
C ARG A 308 -16.51 -14.28 2.50
N VAL A 309 -17.02 -13.26 3.17
CA VAL A 309 -16.35 -11.96 3.35
C VAL A 309 -15.52 -11.99 4.62
N GLY A 310 -14.34 -11.37 4.62
CA GLY A 310 -13.49 -11.29 5.82
C GLY A 310 -14.10 -10.44 6.94
N THR A 311 -13.29 -10.04 7.91
CA THR A 311 -13.72 -9.22 9.04
C THR A 311 -14.22 -7.83 8.61
N LEU A 312 -15.31 -7.34 9.23
CA LEU A 312 -15.71 -5.94 9.14
C LEU A 312 -14.65 -5.07 9.82
N LEU A 313 -13.95 -4.27 9.04
CA LEU A 313 -12.83 -3.44 9.49
C LEU A 313 -13.31 -2.08 10.01
N THR A 314 -14.25 -1.46 9.30
CA THR A 314 -14.85 -0.17 9.67
C THR A 314 -16.14 0.04 8.88
N GLU A 315 -16.98 0.95 9.35
CA GLU A 315 -18.15 1.43 8.64
C GLU A 315 -18.33 2.93 8.80
N TRP A 316 -19.00 3.57 7.85
CA TRP A 316 -19.33 4.99 7.86
C TRP A 316 -20.58 5.27 7.08
N GLU A 317 -21.13 6.47 7.26
CA GLU A 317 -22.32 6.93 6.57
C GLU A 317 -21.97 8.09 5.64
N GLN A 318 -22.59 8.13 4.47
CA GLN A 318 -22.51 9.24 3.54
C GLN A 318 -23.86 9.41 2.82
N VAL A 319 -24.04 10.50 2.08
CA VAL A 319 -25.29 10.76 1.34
C VAL A 319 -25.21 10.31 -0.13
N PRO A 320 -24.21 10.72 -0.92
CA PRO A 320 -24.17 10.36 -2.33
C PRO A 320 -23.66 8.93 -2.54
N TRP A 321 -24.12 8.25 -3.58
CA TRP A 321 -23.61 6.97 -4.06
C TRP A 321 -22.34 7.16 -4.90
N ALA A 322 -21.34 7.82 -4.32
CA ALA A 322 -20.04 8.10 -4.94
C ALA A 322 -18.90 8.00 -3.93
N PHE A 323 -17.73 7.53 -4.36
CA PHE A 323 -16.58 7.29 -3.51
C PHE A 323 -15.32 7.88 -4.12
N VAL A 324 -14.61 8.71 -3.35
CA VAL A 324 -13.38 9.39 -3.80
C VAL A 324 -12.11 8.82 -3.17
N ARG A 325 -12.19 8.34 -1.92
CA ARG A 325 -11.10 7.65 -1.21
C ARG A 325 -11.64 6.80 -0.07
N LEU A 326 -10.82 5.92 0.47
CA LEU A 326 -11.08 5.28 1.76
C LEU A 326 -10.83 6.28 2.90
N PRO A 327 -11.54 6.16 4.03
CA PRO A 327 -11.14 6.82 5.27
C PRO A 327 -9.73 6.37 5.67
N ASN A 328 -8.99 7.18 6.43
CA ASN A 328 -7.68 6.78 6.91
C ASN A 328 -7.82 5.77 8.06
N ARG A 329 -6.97 4.74 8.08
CA ARG A 329 -6.82 3.85 9.24
C ARG A 329 -5.84 4.48 10.23
N TYR A 330 -6.09 4.29 11.52
CA TYR A 330 -5.18 4.68 12.58
C TYR A 330 -4.93 3.53 13.54
N ASP A 331 -3.69 3.38 14.00
CA ASP A 331 -3.35 2.46 15.09
C ASP A 331 -3.76 3.04 16.46
N GLU A 332 -3.48 2.30 17.54
CA GLU A 332 -3.77 2.73 18.91
C GLU A 332 -3.02 4.01 19.34
N TRP A 333 -1.99 4.41 18.60
CA TRP A 333 -1.22 5.63 18.80
C TRP A 333 -1.78 6.83 18.01
N GLY A 334 -2.82 6.62 17.21
CA GLY A 334 -3.34 7.63 16.29
C GLY A 334 -2.38 7.95 15.15
N ILE A 335 -1.48 7.00 14.82
CA ILE A 335 -0.58 7.04 13.67
C ILE A 335 -1.31 6.37 12.49
N ARG A 336 -1.15 6.92 11.29
CA ARG A 336 -1.78 6.36 10.08
C ARG A 336 -1.23 4.95 9.84
N ASP A 337 -2.15 4.03 9.57
CA ASP A 337 -1.87 2.63 9.27
C ASP A 337 -2.49 2.26 7.90
N ASP A 338 -2.16 1.09 7.38
CA ASP A 338 -2.65 0.60 6.08
C ASP A 338 -3.85 -0.35 6.27
N TRP A 339 -4.87 -0.25 5.43
CA TRP A 339 -6.03 -1.16 5.48
C TRP A 339 -5.70 -2.58 5.02
N GLY A 340 -4.59 -2.78 4.30
CA GLY A 340 -4.26 -3.99 3.57
C GLY A 340 -4.46 -3.82 2.07
N LYS A 341 -4.10 -4.87 1.32
CA LYS A 341 -4.00 -4.77 -0.14
C LYS A 341 -5.31 -4.97 -0.90
N THR A 342 -6.19 -5.85 -0.44
CA THR A 342 -7.42 -6.20 -1.18
C THR A 342 -8.61 -6.23 -0.24
N LEU A 343 -9.57 -5.35 -0.48
CA LEU A 343 -10.70 -5.08 0.40
C LEU A 343 -12.01 -5.17 -0.38
N LEU A 344 -13.09 -5.46 0.34
CA LEU A 344 -14.45 -5.40 -0.17
C LEU A 344 -15.19 -4.26 0.52
N VAL A 345 -15.81 -3.40 -0.27
CA VAL A 345 -16.74 -2.37 0.18
C VAL A 345 -18.15 -2.84 -0.09
N ARG A 346 -19.02 -2.78 0.90
CA ARG A 346 -20.47 -2.99 0.79
C ARG A 346 -21.19 -1.69 1.13
N ALA A 347 -21.85 -1.11 0.14
CA ALA A 347 -22.67 0.08 0.31
C ALA A 347 -24.14 -0.29 0.26
N TRP A 348 -24.86 0.04 1.32
CA TRP A 348 -26.29 -0.21 1.47
C TRP A 348 -27.06 1.09 1.57
N GLY A 349 -28.26 1.12 1.02
CA GLY A 349 -29.12 2.29 1.12
C GLY A 349 -30.46 2.11 0.45
N THR A 350 -31.19 3.20 0.37
CA THR A 350 -32.41 3.29 -0.43
C THR A 350 -32.36 4.54 -1.28
N VAL A 351 -32.95 4.46 -2.46
CA VAL A 351 -33.12 5.62 -3.34
C VAL A 351 -34.57 5.70 -3.77
N GLU A 352 -35.12 6.91 -3.81
CA GLU A 352 -36.41 7.14 -4.45
C GLU A 352 -36.21 7.33 -5.95
N LEU A 353 -36.71 6.38 -6.74
CA LEU A 353 -36.70 6.47 -8.20
C LEU A 353 -38.08 6.81 -8.72
N PRO A 354 -38.18 7.74 -9.68
CA PRO A 354 -39.44 8.05 -10.31
C PRO A 354 -39.87 6.94 -11.29
N GLU A 355 -41.18 6.66 -11.35
CA GLU A 355 -41.77 5.63 -12.23
C GLU A 355 -41.37 5.84 -13.69
N GLY A 356 -41.02 4.75 -14.39
CA GLY A 356 -40.71 4.73 -15.82
C GLY A 356 -39.35 4.13 -16.15
N GLU A 357 -38.99 4.21 -17.43
CA GLU A 357 -37.69 3.75 -17.95
C GLU A 357 -36.60 4.76 -17.60
N CYS A 358 -35.47 4.28 -17.08
CA CYS A 358 -34.27 5.06 -16.84
C CYS A 358 -33.01 4.24 -17.20
N GLN A 359 -31.88 4.91 -17.27
CA GLN A 359 -30.58 4.27 -17.45
C GLN A 359 -29.73 4.48 -16.21
N LEU A 360 -29.13 3.41 -15.73
CA LEU A 360 -28.16 3.42 -14.65
C LEU A 360 -26.75 3.29 -15.22
N LEU A 361 -25.85 4.16 -14.77
CA LEU A 361 -24.43 4.12 -15.06
C LEU A 361 -23.68 3.74 -13.79
N VAL A 362 -23.08 2.55 -13.79
CA VAL A 362 -22.20 2.07 -12.71
C VAL A 362 -20.77 2.30 -13.12
N ARG A 363 -20.08 3.23 -12.47
CA ARG A 363 -18.66 3.51 -12.67
C ARG A 363 -17.87 2.94 -11.49
N SER A 364 -16.83 2.13 -11.76
CA SER A 364 -15.92 1.63 -10.72
C SER A 364 -14.53 1.34 -11.28
N ARG A 365 -13.49 1.54 -10.45
CA ARG A 365 -12.10 1.17 -10.75
C ARG A 365 -11.84 -0.33 -10.68
N GLY A 366 -12.49 -0.99 -9.72
CA GLY A 366 -12.36 -2.42 -9.49
C GLY A 366 -13.55 -3.20 -10.01
N TYR A 367 -13.55 -4.51 -9.73
CA TYR A 367 -14.75 -5.31 -9.88
C TYR A 367 -15.81 -4.77 -8.93
N SER A 368 -17.02 -4.56 -9.44
CA SER A 368 -18.17 -4.22 -8.62
C SER A 368 -19.41 -4.92 -9.13
N ARG A 369 -20.39 -5.12 -8.25
CA ARG A 369 -21.73 -5.60 -8.64
C ARG A 369 -22.82 -4.85 -7.91
N LEU A 370 -23.81 -4.38 -8.65
CA LEU A 370 -24.95 -3.63 -8.15
C LEU A 370 -26.19 -4.52 -8.11
N TRP A 371 -26.88 -4.48 -6.98
CA TRP A 371 -28.19 -5.08 -6.77
C TRP A 371 -29.22 -3.98 -6.52
N ILE A 372 -30.40 -4.13 -7.12
CA ILE A 372 -31.59 -3.35 -6.82
C ILE A 372 -32.73 -4.31 -6.52
N ASP A 373 -33.40 -4.13 -5.38
CA ASP A 373 -34.54 -4.94 -4.91
C ASP A 373 -34.26 -6.45 -4.94
N GLY A 374 -33.03 -6.82 -4.57
CA GLY A 374 -32.58 -8.22 -4.51
C GLY A 374 -32.22 -8.85 -5.86
N GLN A 375 -32.22 -8.08 -6.96
CA GLN A 375 -31.78 -8.55 -8.28
C GLN A 375 -30.44 -7.91 -8.68
N GLU A 376 -29.48 -8.74 -9.11
CA GLU A 376 -28.22 -8.26 -9.70
C GLU A 376 -28.51 -7.60 -11.06
N LEU A 377 -28.13 -6.33 -11.21
CA LEU A 377 -28.39 -5.55 -12.41
C LEU A 377 -27.15 -5.28 -13.26
N ALA A 378 -26.00 -5.03 -12.61
CA ALA A 378 -24.80 -4.55 -13.30
C ALA A 378 -23.53 -5.05 -12.64
N THR A 379 -22.49 -5.27 -13.43
CA THR A 379 -21.13 -5.57 -12.95
C THR A 379 -20.08 -4.78 -13.70
N THR A 380 -19.01 -4.38 -13.02
CA THR A 380 -17.79 -3.86 -13.67
C THR A 380 -16.69 -4.95 -13.66
N PRO A 381 -15.80 -5.00 -14.66
CA PRO A 381 -14.71 -5.97 -14.68
C PRO A 381 -13.63 -5.61 -13.67
N ALA A 382 -12.83 -6.60 -13.27
CA ALA A 382 -11.67 -6.40 -12.42
C ALA A 382 -10.62 -5.47 -13.06
N GLN A 383 -9.84 -4.78 -12.21
CA GLN A 383 -8.75 -3.94 -12.67
C GLN A 383 -7.66 -4.78 -13.36
N ALA A 384 -7.26 -4.36 -14.55
CA ALA A 384 -6.23 -5.04 -15.34
C ALA A 384 -4.91 -4.27 -15.28
N ASN A 385 -3.80 -4.98 -15.07
CA ASN A 385 -2.48 -4.38 -15.07
C ASN A 385 -1.96 -4.26 -16.51
N ARG A 386 -1.74 -3.03 -16.99
CA ARG A 386 -1.10 -2.75 -18.27
C ARG A 386 0.35 -2.35 -18.01
N SER A 387 1.22 -3.35 -17.86
CA SER A 387 2.59 -3.16 -17.40
C SER A 387 3.61 -2.77 -18.49
N GLY A 388 3.17 -2.51 -19.73
CA GLY A 388 4.06 -2.17 -20.84
C GLY A 388 4.06 -0.69 -21.22
N ALA A 389 5.23 -0.04 -21.21
CA ALA A 389 5.41 1.32 -21.77
C ALA A 389 5.33 1.37 -23.32
N HIS A 390 4.96 0.26 -23.96
CA HIS A 390 4.81 0.12 -25.41
C HIS A 390 3.34 0.04 -25.86
N HIS A 391 2.39 0.23 -24.94
CA HIS A 391 0.98 0.23 -25.31
C HIS A 391 0.60 1.54 -26.01
N VAL A 392 -0.30 1.43 -26.99
CA VAL A 392 -0.94 2.59 -27.64
C VAL A 392 -1.67 3.37 -26.55
N VAL A 393 -1.54 4.70 -26.56
CA VAL A 393 -2.31 5.59 -25.68
C VAL A 393 -3.79 5.26 -25.88
N ASP A 394 -4.51 4.95 -24.79
CA ASP A 394 -5.94 4.68 -24.89
C ASP A 394 -6.65 5.89 -25.50
N PRO A 395 -7.57 5.69 -26.45
CA PRO A 395 -8.40 6.79 -26.92
C PRO A 395 -9.19 7.38 -25.75
N LEU A 396 -9.52 8.67 -25.85
CA LEU A 396 -10.45 9.27 -24.89
C LEU A 396 -11.75 8.46 -24.88
N PRO A 397 -12.30 8.11 -23.69
CA PRO A 397 -13.55 7.39 -23.60
C PRO A 397 -14.67 8.15 -24.31
N GLU A 398 -15.47 7.44 -25.10
CA GLU A 398 -16.72 7.99 -25.62
C GLU A 398 -17.72 8.14 -24.47
N VAL A 399 -18.48 9.23 -24.47
CA VAL A 399 -19.48 9.51 -23.45
C VAL A 399 -20.90 9.35 -24.03
N PRO A 400 -21.86 8.79 -23.28
CA PRO A 400 -23.24 8.63 -23.73
C PRO A 400 -23.96 9.94 -24.07
N VAL A 401 -23.60 11.03 -23.39
CA VAL A 401 -24.24 12.34 -23.50
C VAL A 401 -23.18 13.42 -23.64
N GLU A 402 -23.39 14.37 -24.55
CA GLU A 402 -22.47 15.50 -24.75
C GLU A 402 -22.30 16.33 -23.46
N GLY A 403 -21.06 16.68 -23.13
CA GLY A 403 -20.73 17.41 -21.91
C GLY A 403 -20.65 16.57 -20.64
N MET A 404 -20.95 15.27 -20.71
CA MET A 404 -20.73 14.34 -19.60
C MET A 404 -19.24 14.14 -19.36
N ARG A 405 -18.86 13.98 -18.09
CA ARG A 405 -17.49 13.66 -17.68
C ARG A 405 -17.13 12.24 -18.14
N PRO A 406 -16.07 12.04 -18.96
CA PRO A 406 -15.61 10.71 -19.32
C PRO A 406 -15.07 9.94 -18.12
N ALA A 407 -15.07 8.60 -18.19
CA ALA A 407 -14.43 7.77 -17.17
C ALA A 407 -12.93 8.11 -17.04
N ALA A 408 -12.43 8.20 -15.81
CA ALA A 408 -11.00 8.38 -15.59
C ALA A 408 -10.20 7.15 -16.05
N MET A 409 -8.88 7.31 -16.18
CA MET A 409 -8.00 6.20 -16.57
C MET A 409 -8.19 5.00 -15.62
N ALA A 410 -8.34 3.81 -16.21
CA ALA A 410 -8.62 2.53 -15.53
C ALA A 410 -10.00 2.37 -14.88
N ASP A 411 -10.81 3.43 -14.79
CA ASP A 411 -12.21 3.29 -14.37
C ASP A 411 -13.03 2.64 -15.48
N ARG A 412 -14.01 1.84 -15.08
CA ARG A 412 -14.86 1.05 -15.97
C ARG A 412 -16.30 1.40 -15.72
N GLU A 413 -17.06 1.43 -16.81
CA GLU A 413 -18.47 1.76 -16.79
C GLU A 413 -19.30 0.57 -17.29
N SER A 414 -20.44 0.37 -16.63
CA SER A 414 -21.52 -0.50 -17.09
C SER A 414 -22.79 0.34 -17.17
N LEU A 415 -23.39 0.40 -18.36
CA LEU A 415 -24.66 1.07 -18.60
C LEU A 415 -25.77 0.03 -18.67
N VAL A 416 -26.84 0.22 -17.89
CA VAL A 416 -27.95 -0.74 -17.77
C VAL A 416 -29.28 0.00 -17.83
N ASP A 417 -30.19 -0.50 -18.66
CA ASP A 417 -31.58 -0.03 -18.68
C ASP A 417 -32.33 -0.61 -17.48
N PHE A 418 -33.03 0.25 -16.74
CA PHE A 418 -33.81 -0.13 -15.57
C PHE A 418 -35.20 0.51 -15.64
N ARG A 419 -36.23 -0.29 -15.32
CA ARG A 419 -37.60 0.19 -15.25
C ARG A 419 -38.03 0.26 -13.79
N SER A 420 -38.18 1.48 -13.29
CA SER A 420 -38.71 1.73 -11.94
C SER A 420 -40.24 1.67 -11.96
N ASP A 421 -40.81 1.01 -10.96
CA ASP A 421 -42.25 1.05 -10.64
C ASP A 421 -42.64 2.28 -9.81
N GLY A 422 -41.67 3.15 -9.51
CA GLY A 422 -41.84 4.37 -8.74
C GLY A 422 -41.71 4.14 -7.24
N GLY A 423 -41.10 5.10 -6.55
CA GLY A 423 -40.96 5.07 -5.09
C GLY A 423 -39.59 4.56 -4.66
N ARG A 424 -39.55 3.90 -3.50
CA ARG A 424 -38.30 3.58 -2.81
C ARG A 424 -37.77 2.21 -3.24
N HIS A 425 -36.54 2.20 -3.72
CA HIS A 425 -35.80 1.00 -4.12
C HIS A 425 -34.65 0.72 -3.15
N GLU A 426 -34.39 -0.56 -2.91
CA GLU A 426 -33.31 -1.04 -2.06
C GLU A 426 -32.05 -1.31 -2.87
N LEU A 427 -30.92 -0.72 -2.47
CA LEU A 427 -29.65 -0.90 -3.17
C LEU A 427 -28.62 -1.60 -2.29
N LEU A 428 -27.89 -2.53 -2.90
CA LEU A 428 -26.62 -3.07 -2.41
C LEU A 428 -25.58 -2.93 -3.52
N TRP A 429 -24.49 -2.25 -3.23
CA TRP A 429 -23.34 -2.16 -4.12
C TRP A 429 -22.10 -2.74 -3.47
N GLU A 430 -21.57 -3.80 -4.08
CA GLU A 430 -20.33 -4.44 -3.65
C GLU A 430 -19.19 -4.04 -4.58
N ILE A 431 -18.09 -3.52 -4.02
CA ILE A 431 -16.95 -2.98 -4.77
C ILE A 431 -15.66 -3.57 -4.21
N ILE A 432 -14.83 -4.17 -5.06
CA ILE A 432 -13.47 -4.56 -4.69
C ILE A 432 -12.55 -3.36 -4.87
N VAL A 433 -11.78 -3.01 -3.84
CA VAL A 433 -10.77 -1.97 -3.89
C VAL A 433 -9.39 -2.53 -3.57
N GLY A 434 -8.40 -2.14 -4.37
CA GLY A 434 -7.03 -2.64 -4.28
C GLY A 434 -6.80 -4.00 -4.92
N GLY A 435 -5.63 -4.57 -4.64
CA GLY A 435 -5.18 -5.86 -5.12
C GLY A 435 -3.69 -6.06 -4.85
N PRO A 436 -3.13 -7.25 -5.13
CA PRO A 436 -1.69 -7.50 -4.99
C PRO A 436 -0.79 -6.51 -5.73
N SER A 437 -1.29 -5.94 -6.83
CA SER A 437 -0.60 -4.96 -7.70
C SER A 437 -1.33 -3.62 -7.80
N PHE A 438 -2.36 -3.38 -6.99
CA PHE A 438 -3.19 -2.19 -7.08
C PHE A 438 -3.34 -1.52 -5.73
N ARG A 439 -3.32 -0.19 -5.70
CA ARG A 439 -3.60 0.57 -4.47
C ARG A 439 -5.07 0.42 -4.09
N ALA A 440 -5.36 0.39 -2.79
CA ALA A 440 -6.71 0.40 -2.26
C ALA A 440 -7.34 1.81 -2.44
N GLU A 441 -7.82 2.10 -3.64
CA GLU A 441 -8.43 3.38 -4.02
C GLU A 441 -9.69 3.17 -4.88
N PHE A 442 -10.62 4.12 -4.83
CA PHE A 442 -11.89 4.05 -5.56
C PHE A 442 -11.83 4.61 -6.98
N GLY A 443 -10.95 5.56 -7.25
CA GLY A 443 -11.09 6.37 -8.46
C GLY A 443 -12.32 7.23 -8.45
N GLU A 444 -13.02 7.30 -9.58
CA GLU A 444 -14.29 8.00 -9.72
C GLU A 444 -15.48 7.04 -9.58
N THR A 445 -15.41 6.14 -8.59
CA THR A 445 -16.48 5.16 -8.39
C THR A 445 -17.78 5.88 -8.03
N SER A 446 -18.81 5.74 -8.86
CA SER A 446 -20.11 6.39 -8.67
C SER A 446 -21.25 5.64 -9.35
N LEU A 447 -22.44 5.79 -8.78
CA LEU A 447 -23.69 5.34 -9.36
C LEU A 447 -24.48 6.55 -9.83
N SER A 448 -24.87 6.56 -11.11
CA SER A 448 -25.60 7.68 -11.71
C SER A 448 -26.83 7.22 -12.49
N ILE A 449 -27.81 8.11 -12.63
CA ILE A 449 -29.08 7.84 -13.33
C ILE A 449 -29.38 8.92 -14.38
N ALA A 450 -29.97 8.52 -15.50
CA ALA A 450 -30.50 9.41 -16.52
C ALA A 450 -31.86 8.92 -17.05
N ARG A 451 -32.63 9.83 -17.65
CA ARG A 451 -33.87 9.53 -18.36
C ARG A 451 -33.76 10.00 -19.81
N GLY A 452 -34.12 9.17 -20.78
CA GLY A 452 -34.32 9.60 -22.17
C GLY A 452 -33.18 10.41 -22.82
N GLY A 453 -31.92 9.99 -22.66
CA GLY A 453 -30.75 10.66 -23.26
C GLY A 453 -30.35 11.99 -22.57
N GLU A 454 -30.95 12.30 -21.43
CA GLU A 454 -30.56 13.43 -20.58
C GLU A 454 -29.22 13.18 -19.87
N MET A 455 -28.64 14.25 -19.32
CA MET A 455 -27.42 14.18 -18.51
C MET A 455 -27.58 13.21 -17.33
N PHE A 456 -26.57 12.37 -17.11
CA PHE A 456 -26.51 11.51 -15.93
C PHE A 456 -26.31 12.35 -14.67
N HIS A 457 -27.03 12.01 -13.60
CA HIS A 457 -26.86 12.62 -12.29
C HIS A 457 -26.41 11.56 -11.29
N VAL A 458 -25.39 11.87 -10.48
CA VAL A 458 -24.97 10.99 -9.39
C VAL A 458 -26.13 10.82 -8.42
N ILE A 459 -26.41 9.58 -8.03
CA ILE A 459 -27.52 9.28 -7.13
C ILE A 459 -27.19 9.84 -5.73
N ASP A 460 -28.05 10.72 -5.25
CA ASP A 460 -28.11 11.21 -3.87
C ASP A 460 -29.58 11.49 -3.52
N ALA A 461 -29.85 12.09 -2.35
CA ALA A 461 -31.21 12.37 -1.89
C ALA A 461 -32.00 13.38 -2.77
N GLN A 462 -31.33 14.18 -3.62
CA GLN A 462 -31.96 15.23 -4.42
C GLN A 462 -31.87 14.98 -5.93
N LEU A 463 -30.97 14.10 -6.39
CA LEU A 463 -30.68 13.81 -7.80
C LEU A 463 -30.27 15.06 -8.61
N LEU A 464 -29.62 16.05 -7.98
CA LEU A 464 -29.29 17.34 -8.59
C LEU A 464 -27.84 17.48 -9.04
N ARG A 465 -27.03 16.42 -8.95
CA ARG A 465 -25.57 16.48 -9.21
C ARG A 465 -25.23 15.93 -10.61
N PRO A 466 -25.19 16.76 -11.66
CA PRO A 466 -24.90 16.28 -13.01
C PRO A 466 -23.47 15.76 -13.11
N LEU A 467 -23.28 14.62 -13.78
CA LEU A 467 -21.99 13.97 -14.03
C LEU A 467 -21.20 14.72 -15.12
N THR A 468 -20.84 15.95 -14.78
CA THR A 468 -19.99 16.87 -15.56
C THR A 468 -18.69 17.10 -14.78
N ASP A 469 -17.68 17.71 -15.39
CA ASP A 469 -16.43 18.03 -14.68
C ASP A 469 -16.66 18.91 -13.45
N MET A 470 -17.50 19.94 -13.59
CA MET A 470 -17.84 20.84 -12.49
C MET A 470 -18.66 20.13 -11.40
N GLY A 471 -19.64 19.32 -11.80
CA GLY A 471 -20.48 18.57 -10.87
C GLY A 471 -19.68 17.55 -10.06
N TRP A 472 -18.82 16.77 -10.72
CA TRP A 472 -17.93 15.82 -10.07
C TRP A 472 -16.92 16.51 -9.15
N THR A 473 -16.27 17.59 -9.61
CA THR A 473 -15.27 18.31 -8.80
C THR A 473 -15.88 18.87 -7.52
N SER A 474 -17.09 19.45 -7.60
CA SER A 474 -17.80 19.96 -6.42
C SER A 474 -18.17 18.83 -5.46
N LEU A 475 -18.68 17.71 -5.99
CA LEU A 475 -19.05 16.54 -5.19
C LEU A 475 -17.82 15.92 -4.50
N ALA A 476 -16.72 15.80 -5.22
CA ALA A 476 -15.49 15.22 -4.71
C ALA A 476 -14.88 16.08 -3.59
N ALA A 477 -14.93 17.41 -3.72
CA ALA A 477 -14.48 18.33 -2.67
C ALA A 477 -15.33 18.21 -1.39
N GLU A 478 -16.65 18.07 -1.53
CA GLU A 478 -17.58 17.85 -0.43
C GLU A 478 -17.29 16.53 0.30
N LEU A 479 -17.20 15.42 -0.45
CA LEU A 479 -16.87 14.10 0.12
C LEU A 479 -15.49 14.06 0.77
N GLN A 480 -14.50 14.74 0.19
CA GLN A 480 -13.17 14.84 0.76
C GLN A 480 -13.19 15.57 2.11
N HIS A 481 -13.96 16.67 2.20
CA HIS A 481 -14.12 17.41 3.45
C HIS A 481 -14.77 16.56 4.54
N ASP A 482 -15.86 15.86 4.23
CA ASP A 482 -16.56 14.99 5.18
C ASP A 482 -15.64 13.88 5.72
N LEU A 483 -14.88 13.24 4.82
CA LEU A 483 -13.91 12.21 5.21
C LEU A 483 -12.75 12.78 6.03
N ASP A 484 -12.32 14.02 5.78
CA ASP A 484 -11.29 14.67 6.58
C ASP A 484 -11.77 14.95 8.02
N GLU A 485 -13.02 15.39 8.18
CA GLU A 485 -13.64 15.55 9.50
C GLU A 485 -13.75 14.21 10.25
N GLN A 486 -14.18 13.16 9.54
CA GLN A 486 -14.25 11.80 10.09
C GLN A 486 -12.87 11.30 10.50
N ASP A 487 -11.85 11.51 9.67
CA ASP A 487 -10.48 11.08 9.97
C ASP A 487 -9.91 11.78 11.21
N ILE A 488 -10.21 13.07 11.38
CA ILE A 488 -9.83 13.82 12.60
C ILE A 488 -10.51 13.22 13.83
N ALA A 489 -11.80 12.90 13.75
CA ALA A 489 -12.56 12.30 14.84
C ALA A 489 -12.03 10.90 15.20
N THR A 490 -11.83 10.04 14.20
CA THR A 490 -11.29 8.68 14.37
C THR A 490 -9.90 8.70 14.99
N ARG A 491 -9.00 9.56 14.48
CA ARG A 491 -7.64 9.70 15.03
C ARG A 491 -7.65 10.13 16.50
N ARG A 492 -8.49 11.10 16.85
CA ARG A 492 -8.65 11.57 18.24
C ARG A 492 -9.21 10.48 19.14
N ALA A 493 -10.15 9.68 18.64
CA ALA A 493 -10.72 8.57 19.38
C ALA A 493 -9.67 7.48 19.66
N ALA A 494 -8.87 7.10 18.65
CA ALA A 494 -7.80 6.11 18.80
C ALA A 494 -6.76 6.54 19.85
N ASN A 495 -6.30 7.79 19.81
CA ASN A 495 -5.29 8.31 20.73
C ASN A 495 -5.82 8.59 22.16
N ARG A 496 -7.13 8.48 22.42
CA ARG A 496 -7.73 8.86 23.72
C ARG A 496 -7.13 8.10 24.91
N ARG A 497 -6.77 6.82 24.72
CA ARG A 497 -6.16 6.00 25.79
C ARG A 497 -4.75 6.44 26.16
N LEU A 498 -4.05 7.12 25.26
CA LEU A 498 -2.69 7.63 25.46
C LEU A 498 -2.68 9.11 25.86
N GLU A 499 -3.84 9.75 25.96
CA GLU A 499 -3.94 11.13 26.42
C GLU A 499 -3.26 11.34 27.79
N PRO A 500 -3.38 10.44 28.79
CA PRO A 500 -2.62 10.55 30.04
C PRO A 500 -1.11 10.41 29.84
N TYR A 501 -0.66 9.49 28.98
CA TYR A 501 0.76 9.33 28.65
C TYR A 501 1.34 10.61 28.02
N TRP A 502 0.63 11.17 27.05
CA TRP A 502 1.02 12.43 26.41
C TRP A 502 0.91 13.61 27.37
N HIS A 503 -0.09 13.64 28.24
CA HIS A 503 -0.22 14.66 29.27
C HIS A 503 0.95 14.61 30.25
N GLU A 504 1.30 13.42 30.76
CA GLU A 504 2.47 13.22 31.62
C GLU A 504 3.76 13.59 30.89
N ARG A 505 3.93 13.21 29.61
CA ARG A 505 5.09 13.62 28.82
C ARG A 505 5.13 15.12 28.60
N HIS A 506 3.99 15.75 28.34
CA HIS A 506 3.90 17.21 28.17
C HIS A 506 4.16 17.91 29.49
N GLU A 507 3.62 17.44 30.62
CA GLU A 507 3.92 17.96 31.95
C GLU A 507 5.38 17.74 32.34
N TYR A 508 5.94 16.57 32.06
CA TYR A 508 7.36 16.28 32.23
C TYR A 508 8.21 17.19 31.37
N ALA A 509 7.86 17.37 30.09
CA ALA A 509 8.54 18.28 29.18
C ALA A 509 8.43 19.71 29.71
N ILE A 510 7.25 20.17 30.11
CA ILE A 510 7.03 21.49 30.70
C ILE A 510 7.83 21.66 32.00
N ALA A 511 7.86 20.66 32.89
CA ALA A 511 8.52 20.72 34.18
C ALA A 511 10.05 20.62 34.07
N ASN A 512 10.56 19.81 33.13
CA ASN A 512 11.98 19.51 33.00
C ASN A 512 12.67 20.34 31.92
N LEU A 513 12.02 20.64 30.79
CA LEU A 513 12.53 21.64 29.84
C LEU A 513 12.46 23.06 30.42
N LYS A 514 11.54 23.35 31.37
CA LYS A 514 11.61 24.60 32.15
C LYS A 514 12.67 24.58 33.25
N LYS A 515 13.01 23.42 33.84
CA LYS A 515 14.09 23.32 34.85
C LYS A 515 15.49 23.36 34.25
N SER A 516 15.68 22.95 33.00
CA SER A 516 16.92 23.13 32.25
C SER A 516 17.07 24.53 31.62
N ARG A 517 16.28 25.53 32.04
CA ARG A 517 16.43 26.94 31.61
C ARG A 517 17.59 27.65 32.31
N GLY A 518 18.76 27.03 32.24
CA GLY A 518 20.01 27.77 32.18
C GLY A 518 20.26 28.32 30.77
N ASP A 519 19.87 27.61 29.70
CA ASP A 519 20.29 28.02 28.36
C ASP A 519 19.53 27.36 27.19
N MET A 520 18.19 27.29 27.25
CA MET A 520 17.40 26.87 26.08
C MET A 520 16.64 28.05 25.48
N LEU A 521 17.20 28.48 24.36
CA LEU A 521 16.60 29.28 23.30
C LEU A 521 15.16 28.88 22.97
N SER A 522 14.31 29.87 22.66
CA SER A 522 12.95 29.66 22.14
C SER A 522 12.97 28.90 20.80
N ILE A 523 11.81 28.38 20.35
CA ILE A 523 11.77 27.71 19.04
C ILE A 523 12.12 28.69 17.90
N ASP A 524 11.79 29.96 18.06
CA ASP A 524 12.21 31.04 17.16
C ASP A 524 13.73 31.27 17.24
N ASP A 525 14.32 31.15 18.42
CA ASP A 525 15.78 31.21 18.60
C ASP A 525 16.48 29.94 18.10
N VAL A 526 15.84 28.76 18.15
CA VAL A 526 16.33 27.49 17.57
C VAL A 526 16.18 27.50 16.06
N ILE A 527 15.14 28.15 15.51
CA ILE A 527 14.98 28.42 14.08
C ILE A 527 16.03 29.46 13.64
N ALA A 528 16.27 30.50 14.44
CA ALA A 528 17.35 31.46 14.22
C ALA A 528 18.76 30.83 14.36
N ARG A 529 18.94 29.83 15.25
CA ARG A 529 20.20 29.09 15.39
C ARG A 529 20.37 27.91 14.41
N LYS A 530 19.30 27.25 13.95
CA LYS A 530 19.36 26.33 12.79
C LYS A 530 19.53 27.10 11.48
N GLY A 531 19.14 28.37 11.48
CA GLY A 531 19.63 29.38 10.54
C GLY A 531 21.16 29.39 10.44
N GLN A 532 21.93 28.91 11.42
CA GLN A 532 23.40 28.90 11.38
C GLN A 532 24.04 27.63 10.80
N ARG A 533 23.29 26.83 10.03
CA ARG A 533 23.88 25.89 9.06
C ARG A 533 23.57 26.28 7.62
N LEU A 534 22.38 26.85 7.39
CA LEU A 534 22.10 27.53 6.14
C LEU A 534 22.85 28.86 6.03
N ASP A 535 23.14 29.59 7.11
CA ASP A 535 23.97 30.81 7.11
C ASP A 535 25.47 30.53 7.07
N HIS A 536 25.97 29.31 7.29
CA HIS A 536 27.35 29.05 6.85
C HIS A 536 27.38 28.95 5.32
N SER A 537 26.40 28.26 4.71
CA SER A 537 26.28 28.18 3.25
C SER A 537 25.71 29.44 2.59
N GLN A 538 24.99 30.30 3.32
CA GLN A 538 24.40 31.56 2.87
C GLN A 538 25.24 32.75 3.29
N ALA A 539 26.08 32.67 4.32
CA ALA A 539 27.18 33.63 4.50
C ALA A 539 28.40 33.22 3.67
N GLU A 540 28.63 31.95 3.35
CA GLU A 540 29.55 31.53 2.28
C GLU A 540 28.95 31.84 0.92
N ARG A 541 27.67 31.58 0.63
CA ARG A 541 27.07 32.05 -0.63
C ARG A 541 26.89 33.56 -0.67
N ALA A 542 26.64 34.27 0.44
CA ALA A 542 26.62 35.73 0.43
C ALA A 542 28.03 36.30 0.37
N ARG A 543 29.05 35.65 0.95
CA ARG A 543 30.46 35.99 0.71
C ARG A 543 30.87 35.67 -0.71
N ASP A 544 30.55 34.51 -1.26
CA ASP A 544 30.79 34.13 -2.65
C ASP A 544 29.98 34.99 -3.62
N LEU A 545 28.76 35.43 -3.28
CA LEU A 545 27.96 36.36 -4.08
C LEU A 545 28.48 37.79 -3.94
N THR A 546 28.96 38.21 -2.77
CA THR A 546 29.58 39.53 -2.56
C THR A 546 30.97 39.56 -3.19
N ASP A 547 31.75 38.49 -3.08
CA ASP A 547 33.06 38.26 -3.69
C ASP A 547 32.89 38.08 -5.20
N SER A 548 31.86 37.40 -5.70
CA SER A 548 31.54 37.33 -7.13
C SER A 548 31.00 38.65 -7.67
N GLN A 549 30.20 39.40 -6.90
CA GLN A 549 29.78 40.76 -7.26
C GLN A 549 30.97 41.72 -7.27
N MET A 550 31.83 41.68 -6.26
CA MET A 550 33.07 42.47 -6.16
C MET A 550 34.07 42.06 -7.24
N GLN A 551 34.22 40.76 -7.56
CA GLN A 551 35.00 40.26 -8.69
C GLN A 551 34.43 40.77 -10.02
N SER A 552 33.10 40.76 -10.19
CA SER A 552 32.45 41.28 -11.40
C SER A 552 32.60 42.81 -11.52
N GLU A 553 32.56 43.52 -10.39
CA GLU A 553 32.72 44.97 -10.34
C GLU A 553 34.19 45.38 -10.56
N SER A 554 35.14 44.66 -9.94
CA SER A 554 36.58 44.83 -10.12
C SER A 554 37.00 44.51 -11.55
N ALA A 555 36.52 43.40 -12.12
CA ALA A 555 36.77 43.04 -13.51
C ALA A 555 36.17 44.06 -14.49
N ARG A 556 34.94 44.54 -14.26
CA ARG A 556 34.34 45.61 -15.06
C ARG A 556 35.15 46.91 -14.94
N TYR A 557 35.51 47.31 -13.73
CA TYR A 557 36.34 48.49 -13.47
C TYR A 557 37.72 48.37 -14.13
N PHE A 558 38.27 47.15 -14.17
CA PHE A 558 39.50 46.84 -14.89
C PHE A 558 39.36 47.15 -16.38
N SER A 559 38.35 46.58 -17.05
CA SER A 559 38.11 46.84 -18.49
C SER A 559 37.83 48.31 -18.79
N GLU A 560 37.09 48.99 -17.93
CA GLU A 560 36.71 50.40 -18.13
C GLU A 560 37.88 51.37 -17.91
N HIS A 561 38.81 51.07 -17.00
CA HIS A 561 39.78 52.05 -16.52
C HIS A 561 41.23 51.57 -16.49
N ILE A 562 41.49 50.32 -16.11
CA ILE A 562 42.85 49.82 -15.82
C ILE A 562 43.50 49.20 -17.04
N GLU A 563 42.74 48.49 -17.87
CA GLU A 563 43.26 47.84 -19.07
C GLU A 563 43.93 48.85 -20.00
N THR A 564 43.35 50.05 -20.13
CA THR A 564 43.94 51.14 -20.92
C THR A 564 45.25 51.66 -20.31
N ILE A 565 45.34 51.76 -18.98
CA ILE A 565 46.56 52.17 -18.27
C ILE A 565 47.64 51.11 -18.46
N PHE A 566 47.32 49.84 -18.24
CA PHE A 566 48.27 48.75 -18.41
C PHE A 566 48.72 48.59 -19.87
N ALA A 567 47.80 48.71 -20.83
CA ALA A 567 48.14 48.66 -22.25
C ALA A 567 49.07 49.80 -22.68
N SER A 568 48.83 51.01 -22.19
CA SER A 568 49.63 52.18 -22.57
C SER A 568 50.99 52.25 -21.85
N GLN A 569 51.06 51.88 -20.56
CA GLN A 569 52.23 52.13 -19.72
C GLN A 569 53.01 50.87 -19.31
N CYS A 570 52.38 49.69 -19.25
CA CYS A 570 52.95 48.53 -18.53
C CYS A 570 53.16 47.27 -19.39
N TYR A 571 52.22 46.91 -20.27
CA TYR A 571 52.24 45.63 -21.00
C TYR A 571 53.44 45.46 -21.92
N ARG A 572 54.06 46.53 -22.40
CA ARG A 572 55.29 46.43 -23.20
C ARG A 572 56.44 45.73 -22.46
N CYS A 573 56.49 45.84 -21.12
CA CYS A 573 57.53 45.25 -20.27
C CYS A 573 57.03 44.13 -19.35
N HIS A 574 55.74 44.15 -18.98
CA HIS A 574 55.08 43.20 -18.08
C HIS A 574 53.80 42.64 -18.73
N GLY A 575 53.96 42.09 -19.94
CA GLY A 575 52.87 41.61 -20.79
C GLY A 575 53.44 40.92 -22.04
N GLU A 576 53.87 41.71 -23.03
CA GLU A 576 54.57 41.24 -24.23
C GLU A 576 55.96 40.69 -23.90
N LYS A 577 56.66 41.38 -22.99
CA LYS A 577 57.91 40.93 -22.38
C LYS A 577 57.60 40.55 -20.93
N LYS A 578 58.34 39.58 -20.39
CA LYS A 578 58.21 39.12 -19.00
C LYS A 578 59.42 39.57 -18.18
N LYS A 579 59.63 40.90 -18.05
CA LYS A 579 60.76 41.41 -17.27
C LYS A 579 60.56 41.09 -15.78
N SER A 580 61.63 40.60 -15.15
CA SER A 580 61.64 40.14 -13.76
C SER A 580 60.55 39.11 -13.47
N GLY A 581 60.24 38.22 -14.42
CA GLY A 581 59.25 37.14 -14.25
C GLY A 581 57.78 37.59 -14.17
N MET A 582 57.48 38.89 -14.34
CA MET A 582 56.14 39.46 -14.12
C MET A 582 55.32 39.63 -15.41
N ASN A 583 54.04 39.24 -15.38
CA ASN A 583 53.05 39.46 -16.44
C ASN A 583 51.73 39.99 -15.84
N LEU A 584 51.33 41.22 -16.18
CA LEU A 584 50.13 41.86 -15.64
C LEU A 584 48.82 41.38 -16.30
N LYS A 585 48.90 40.53 -17.33
CA LYS A 585 47.73 39.88 -17.95
C LYS A 585 47.37 38.53 -17.30
N GLU A 586 48.23 38.04 -16.40
CA GLU A 586 48.05 36.75 -15.73
C GLU A 586 47.67 37.03 -14.28
N HIS A 587 46.44 36.69 -13.88
CA HIS A 587 45.93 36.98 -12.54
C HIS A 587 46.82 36.38 -11.44
N ASP A 588 47.24 35.12 -11.61
CA ASP A 588 48.14 34.45 -10.67
C ASP A 588 49.46 35.19 -10.46
N ARG A 589 49.98 35.89 -11.48
CA ARG A 589 51.22 36.66 -11.37
C ARG A 589 51.04 37.97 -10.64
N LEU A 590 49.84 38.55 -10.69
CA LEU A 590 49.49 39.71 -9.87
C LEU A 590 49.53 39.37 -8.38
N LEU A 591 49.07 38.17 -8.01
CA LEU A 591 49.01 37.72 -6.61
C LEU A 591 50.34 37.16 -6.10
N THR A 592 51.11 36.46 -6.93
CA THR A 592 52.36 35.80 -6.50
C THR A 592 53.61 36.62 -6.76
N GLY A 593 53.53 37.62 -7.64
CA GLY A 593 54.67 38.41 -8.07
C GLY A 593 55.53 37.75 -9.15
N GLY A 594 56.56 38.48 -9.55
CA GLY A 594 57.61 37.99 -10.45
C GLY A 594 58.76 37.32 -9.70
N ASP A 595 59.98 37.49 -10.20
CA ASP A 595 61.20 36.94 -9.59
C ASP A 595 61.50 37.50 -8.19
N SER A 596 60.87 38.62 -7.79
CA SER A 596 60.97 39.18 -6.44
C SER A 596 60.23 38.35 -5.39
N GLY A 597 59.24 37.54 -5.79
CA GLY A 597 58.35 36.80 -4.89
C GLY A 597 57.38 37.67 -4.07
N THR A 598 57.36 38.98 -4.33
CA THR A 598 56.44 39.93 -3.67
C THR A 598 55.19 40.09 -4.53
N ALA A 599 54.01 39.89 -3.93
CA ALA A 599 52.72 40.11 -4.57
C ALA A 599 52.65 41.52 -5.19
N ALA A 600 52.34 41.60 -6.48
CA ALA A 600 52.18 42.89 -7.14
C ALA A 600 50.91 43.59 -6.64
N ILE A 601 49.84 42.83 -6.39
CA ILE A 601 48.63 43.31 -5.74
C ILE A 601 48.28 42.43 -4.55
N VAL A 602 47.75 43.05 -3.51
CA VAL A 602 47.08 42.41 -2.38
C VAL A 602 45.61 42.84 -2.48
N PRO A 603 44.70 41.95 -2.89
CA PRO A 603 43.27 42.26 -3.03
C PRO A 603 42.70 42.98 -1.80
N GLY A 604 41.99 44.08 -2.02
CA GLY A 604 41.42 44.92 -0.96
C GLY A 604 42.39 45.87 -0.27
N GLU A 605 43.71 45.70 -0.43
CA GLU A 605 44.75 46.46 0.30
C GLU A 605 45.75 47.18 -0.64
N PRO A 606 45.38 48.36 -1.19
CA PRO A 606 46.24 49.11 -2.10
C PRO A 606 47.57 49.55 -1.50
N ASP A 607 47.61 49.84 -0.20
CA ASP A 607 48.83 50.28 0.48
C ASP A 607 49.81 49.13 0.79
N ALA A 608 49.33 47.88 0.81
CA ALA A 608 50.15 46.68 0.94
C ALA A 608 50.60 46.13 -0.43
N SER A 609 50.11 46.70 -1.53
CA SER A 609 50.35 46.22 -2.88
C SER A 609 51.63 46.80 -3.48
N TYR A 610 52.57 45.93 -3.85
CA TYR A 610 53.88 46.35 -4.36
C TYR A 610 53.81 47.14 -5.67
N LEU A 611 52.78 46.90 -6.50
CA LEU A 611 52.51 47.68 -7.70
C LEU A 611 52.30 49.17 -7.36
N VAL A 612 51.53 49.47 -6.31
CA VAL A 612 51.21 50.85 -5.90
C VAL A 612 52.45 51.54 -5.33
N GLU A 613 53.26 50.81 -4.56
CA GLU A 613 54.56 51.30 -4.08
C GLU A 613 55.48 51.68 -5.25
N LEU A 614 55.63 50.79 -6.24
CA LEU A 614 56.50 51.02 -7.39
C LEU A 614 56.03 52.15 -8.29
N VAL A 615 54.72 52.31 -8.53
CA VAL A 615 54.22 53.42 -9.37
C VAL A 615 54.24 54.76 -8.64
N SER A 616 54.27 54.75 -7.30
CA SER A 616 54.29 55.95 -6.45
C SER A 616 55.69 56.35 -5.96
N ALA A 617 56.70 55.50 -6.13
CA ALA A 617 58.08 55.77 -5.73
C ALA A 617 58.68 56.99 -6.46
N PRO A 618 59.62 57.74 -5.85
CA PRO A 618 60.33 58.80 -6.56
C PRO A 618 61.21 58.24 -7.69
N GLU A 619 61.55 59.08 -8.68
CA GLU A 619 62.19 58.66 -9.94
C GLU A 619 63.56 57.95 -9.72
N ASP A 620 64.27 58.30 -8.65
CA ASP A 620 65.56 57.73 -8.26
C ASP A 620 65.46 56.47 -7.39
N ALA A 621 64.24 56.07 -6.99
CA ALA A 621 63.97 54.92 -6.12
C ALA A 621 63.35 53.71 -6.85
N GLY A 622 63.60 53.57 -8.15
CA GLY A 622 63.15 52.41 -8.93
C GLY A 622 61.67 52.46 -9.37
N ARG A 623 61.12 53.67 -9.54
CA ARG A 623 59.74 53.92 -9.98
C ARG A 623 59.38 53.18 -11.29
N MET A 624 58.18 52.62 -11.34
CA MET A 624 57.59 52.02 -12.55
C MET A 624 56.48 52.92 -13.14
N PRO A 625 56.41 53.09 -14.47
CA PRO A 625 57.39 52.72 -15.48
C PRO A 625 58.70 53.54 -15.34
N PRO A 626 59.88 52.94 -15.63
CA PRO A 626 61.19 53.56 -15.38
C PRO A 626 61.57 54.63 -16.43
N LYS A 627 60.71 54.86 -17.42
CA LYS A 627 60.89 55.87 -18.47
C LYS A 627 59.58 56.62 -18.65
N GLY A 628 59.66 57.95 -18.80
CA GLY A 628 58.50 58.84 -18.93
C GLY A 628 58.06 59.43 -17.60
N ASN A 629 56.98 60.23 -17.63
CA ASN A 629 56.48 61.01 -16.49
C ASN A 629 55.87 60.18 -15.36
N GLY A 630 55.83 58.85 -15.50
CA GLY A 630 55.10 57.96 -14.59
C GLY A 630 53.60 58.05 -14.78
N LEU A 631 52.87 57.41 -13.86
CA LEU A 631 51.43 57.52 -13.80
C LEU A 631 51.07 58.83 -13.08
N SER A 632 50.04 59.51 -13.58
CA SER A 632 49.46 60.66 -12.90
C SER A 632 48.79 60.25 -11.58
N ALA A 633 48.60 61.20 -10.66
CA ALA A 633 47.91 60.93 -9.39
C ALA A 633 46.52 60.31 -9.60
N SER A 634 45.81 60.68 -10.69
CA SER A 634 44.51 60.10 -11.01
C SER A 634 44.61 58.66 -11.51
N GLU A 635 45.64 58.31 -12.28
CA GLU A 635 45.86 56.93 -12.74
C GLU A 635 46.31 56.04 -11.58
N ILE A 636 47.14 56.55 -10.67
CA ILE A 636 47.51 55.84 -9.44
C ILE A 636 46.28 55.60 -8.57
N GLU A 637 45.39 56.60 -8.40
CA GLU A 637 44.17 56.39 -7.61
C GLU A 637 43.22 55.39 -8.27
N LYS A 638 43.15 55.33 -9.61
CA LYS A 638 42.38 54.29 -10.30
C LYS A 638 42.96 52.89 -10.05
N LEU A 639 44.28 52.74 -10.06
CA LEU A 639 44.93 51.48 -9.67
C LEU A 639 44.62 51.11 -8.22
N ARG A 640 44.66 52.09 -7.31
CA ARG A 640 44.32 51.88 -5.91
C ARG A 640 42.86 51.48 -5.74
N GLU A 641 41.95 52.09 -6.48
CA GLU A 641 40.52 51.73 -6.45
C GLU A 641 40.28 50.32 -7.01
N TRP A 642 40.88 49.97 -8.14
CA TRP A 642 40.76 48.62 -8.68
C TRP A 642 41.24 47.54 -7.71
N ILE A 643 42.36 47.77 -7.03
CA ILE A 643 42.87 46.85 -5.99
C ILE A 643 41.93 46.81 -4.79
N ARG A 644 41.38 47.97 -4.38
CA ARG A 644 40.40 48.07 -3.29
C ARG A 644 39.12 47.27 -3.59
N LEU A 645 38.72 47.22 -4.87
CA LEU A 645 37.57 46.47 -5.36
C LEU A 645 37.84 44.96 -5.51
N GLY A 646 39.10 44.50 -5.46
CA GLY A 646 39.45 43.07 -5.53
C GLY A 646 40.69 42.78 -6.39
N GLY A 647 41.01 43.64 -7.35
CA GLY A 647 42.16 43.46 -8.22
C GLY A 647 41.99 42.39 -9.31
N ASP A 648 40.76 42.06 -9.67
CA ASP A 648 40.46 40.97 -10.60
C ASP A 648 40.61 41.38 -12.07
N LEU A 649 40.92 40.38 -12.91
CA LEU A 649 40.88 40.48 -14.37
C LEU A 649 39.54 39.92 -14.89
N PRO A 650 39.00 40.41 -16.02
CA PRO A 650 37.85 39.81 -16.67
C PRO A 650 38.06 38.33 -16.96
N GLN A 651 37.11 37.49 -16.58
CA GLN A 651 37.07 36.10 -17.04
C GLN A 651 36.58 36.10 -18.50
N ASP A 652 37.43 35.67 -19.42
CA ASP A 652 37.05 35.44 -20.82
C ASP A 652 36.10 34.23 -20.86
N ASP A 653 34.78 34.42 -20.69
CA ASP A 653 33.72 33.46 -21.11
C ASP A 653 32.28 33.99 -20.91
N VAL A 654 31.88 35.05 -21.62
CA VAL A 654 30.44 35.30 -21.88
C VAL A 654 30.25 35.80 -23.31
N GLU A 655 29.84 34.91 -24.22
CA GLU A 655 29.22 35.37 -25.46
C GLU A 655 27.86 36.03 -25.14
N PRO A 656 27.53 37.17 -25.76
CA PRO A 656 26.25 37.84 -25.53
C PRO A 656 25.10 36.96 -26.02
N VAL A 657 24.30 36.42 -25.09
CA VAL A 657 23.07 35.69 -25.42
C VAL A 657 22.04 36.65 -26.00
N ALA A 658 21.66 36.44 -27.26
CA ALA A 658 20.58 37.18 -27.90
C ALA A 658 19.24 36.85 -27.23
N ALA A 659 18.41 37.87 -26.95
CA ALA A 659 17.08 37.68 -26.41
C ALA A 659 16.21 36.85 -27.38
N THR A 660 15.60 35.77 -26.88
CA THR A 660 14.68 34.94 -27.66
C THR A 660 13.41 35.71 -28.03
N GLU A 661 12.87 35.45 -29.22
CA GLU A 661 11.60 36.05 -29.67
C GLU A 661 10.42 35.68 -28.76
N LYS A 662 9.45 36.60 -28.63
CA LYS A 662 8.23 36.37 -27.85
C LYS A 662 7.34 35.34 -28.55
N VAL A 663 7.01 34.27 -27.83
CA VAL A 663 6.02 33.25 -28.26
C VAL A 663 4.61 33.83 -28.30
N ASP A 664 3.69 33.17 -29.02
CA ASP A 664 2.27 33.51 -29.06
C ASP A 664 1.57 33.28 -27.70
N ASP A 665 0.37 33.83 -27.56
CA ASP A 665 -0.37 33.86 -26.30
C ASP A 665 -0.84 32.48 -25.82
N LEU A 666 -1.21 31.57 -26.73
CA LEU A 666 -1.62 30.21 -26.35
C LEU A 666 -0.41 29.37 -25.93
N THR A 667 0.70 29.49 -26.66
CA THR A 667 1.96 28.86 -26.29
C THR A 667 2.47 29.40 -24.95
N PHE A 668 2.39 30.71 -24.74
CA PHE A 668 2.73 31.35 -23.47
C PHE A 668 1.89 30.77 -22.32
N LEU A 669 0.57 30.77 -22.47
CA LEU A 669 -0.35 30.31 -21.42
C LEU A 669 -0.09 28.84 -21.08
N ARG A 670 0.07 27.98 -22.09
CA ARG A 670 0.36 26.56 -21.87
C ARG A 670 1.68 26.35 -21.11
N ARG A 671 2.75 27.07 -21.48
CA ARG A 671 4.04 26.96 -20.80
C ARG A 671 3.94 27.44 -19.35
N LEU A 672 3.33 28.60 -19.15
CA LEU A 672 3.15 29.16 -17.81
C LEU A 672 2.45 28.15 -16.88
N TYR A 673 1.35 27.54 -17.34
CA TYR A 673 0.60 26.54 -16.58
C TYR A 673 1.40 25.26 -16.27
N LEU A 674 2.17 24.76 -17.25
CA LEU A 674 3.01 23.58 -17.04
C LEU A 674 4.18 23.87 -16.09
N ASP A 675 4.79 25.05 -16.20
CA ASP A 675 5.95 25.43 -15.39
C ASP A 675 5.56 25.75 -13.94
N THR A 676 4.38 26.36 -13.71
CA THR A 676 3.95 26.72 -12.35
C THR A 676 3.16 25.60 -11.68
N ILE A 677 2.13 25.06 -12.35
CA ILE A 677 1.15 24.14 -11.76
C ILE A 677 1.37 22.68 -12.22
N GLY A 678 2.15 22.46 -13.28
CA GLY A 678 2.38 21.10 -13.80
C GLY A 678 1.20 20.51 -14.58
N MET A 679 0.13 21.28 -14.81
CA MET A 679 -1.06 20.86 -15.57
C MET A 679 -1.38 21.86 -16.68
N ALA A 680 -2.07 21.42 -17.74
CA ALA A 680 -2.53 22.31 -18.81
C ALA A 680 -3.72 23.18 -18.35
N PRO A 681 -3.91 24.39 -18.93
CA PRO A 681 -5.05 25.24 -18.59
C PRO A 681 -6.38 24.60 -19.01
N THR A 682 -7.42 24.77 -18.20
CA THR A 682 -8.78 24.36 -18.57
C THR A 682 -9.35 25.23 -19.70
N TYR A 683 -10.36 24.74 -20.42
CA TYR A 683 -11.01 25.50 -21.48
C TYR A 683 -11.59 26.84 -20.99
N GLY A 684 -12.12 26.87 -19.76
CA GLY A 684 -12.60 28.10 -19.11
C GLY A 684 -11.48 29.12 -18.89
N GLU A 685 -10.34 28.67 -18.35
CA GLU A 685 -9.17 29.54 -18.11
C GLU A 685 -8.55 30.07 -19.41
N VAL A 686 -8.52 29.26 -20.47
CA VAL A 686 -8.10 29.71 -21.82
C VAL A 686 -9.02 30.82 -22.32
N THR A 687 -10.33 30.62 -22.20
CA THR A 687 -11.33 31.60 -22.64
C THR A 687 -11.20 32.91 -21.86
N GLU A 688 -11.00 32.83 -20.54
CA GLU A 688 -10.81 33.98 -19.65
C GLU A 688 -9.52 34.76 -19.99
N PHE A 689 -8.42 34.04 -20.23
CA PHE A 689 -7.14 34.63 -20.60
C PHE A 689 -7.20 35.38 -21.94
N LEU A 690 -7.86 34.79 -22.94
CA LEU A 690 -8.02 35.41 -24.26
C LEU A 690 -8.95 36.63 -24.23
N ALA A 691 -9.91 36.66 -23.32
CA ALA A 691 -10.82 37.79 -23.11
C ALA A 691 -10.17 38.95 -22.33
N ALA A 692 -9.07 38.71 -21.62
CA ALA A 692 -8.37 39.71 -20.82
C ALA A 692 -7.60 40.74 -21.69
N ASP A 693 -7.35 41.93 -21.14
CA ASP A 693 -6.61 43.01 -21.80
C ASP A 693 -5.24 42.52 -22.29
N GLU A 694 -5.05 42.52 -23.61
CA GLU A 694 -3.84 42.05 -24.29
C GLU A 694 -2.55 42.68 -23.76
N ARG A 695 -2.60 43.93 -23.28
CA ARG A 695 -1.42 44.63 -22.77
C ARG A 695 -0.96 44.11 -21.41
N ARG A 696 -1.85 43.46 -20.66
CA ARG A 696 -1.63 43.06 -19.27
C ARG A 696 -1.88 41.58 -19.01
N ARG A 697 -2.55 40.85 -19.91
CA ARG A 697 -3.00 39.47 -19.70
C ARG A 697 -1.88 38.54 -19.26
N ARG A 698 -0.69 38.65 -19.85
CA ARG A 698 0.47 37.83 -19.45
C ARG A 698 0.93 38.09 -18.02
N GLN A 699 1.05 39.36 -17.63
CA GLN A 699 1.45 39.75 -16.27
C GLN A 699 0.41 39.29 -15.25
N VAL A 700 -0.87 39.58 -15.53
CA VAL A 700 -1.99 39.21 -14.64
C VAL A 700 -2.05 37.69 -14.45
N TRP A 701 -1.82 36.91 -15.51
CA TRP A 701 -1.79 35.45 -15.39
C TRP A 701 -0.57 34.92 -14.65
N ILE A 702 0.61 35.53 -14.84
CA ILE A 702 1.80 35.17 -14.05
C ILE A 702 1.49 35.37 -12.55
N ASP A 703 1.03 36.56 -12.18
CA ASP A 703 0.74 36.89 -10.78
C ASP A 703 -0.34 35.96 -10.22
N ARG A 704 -1.40 35.69 -10.99
CA ARG A 704 -2.48 34.75 -10.61
C ARG A 704 -1.97 33.34 -10.36
N LEU A 705 -1.08 32.81 -11.21
CA LEU A 705 -0.57 31.45 -11.07
C LEU A 705 0.49 31.33 -9.96
N LEU A 706 1.28 32.37 -9.72
CA LEU A 706 2.23 32.38 -8.60
C LEU A 706 1.53 32.42 -7.23
N ASP A 707 0.38 33.08 -7.14
CA ASP A 707 -0.49 33.07 -5.96
C ASP A 707 -1.42 31.83 -5.89
N ASP A 708 -1.37 30.94 -6.89
CA ASP A 708 -2.22 29.75 -6.94
C ASP A 708 -1.71 28.65 -5.98
N PRO A 709 -2.55 28.13 -5.07
CA PRO A 709 -2.16 27.06 -4.15
C PRO A 709 -1.61 25.82 -4.87
N ARG A 710 -2.08 25.53 -6.09
CA ARG A 710 -1.63 24.38 -6.89
C ARG A 710 -0.16 24.46 -7.26
N THR A 711 0.44 25.66 -7.24
CA THR A 711 1.88 25.85 -7.45
C THR A 711 2.68 25.19 -6.32
N ALA A 712 2.21 25.24 -5.07
CA ALA A 712 2.89 24.53 -3.99
C ALA A 712 2.86 23.00 -4.22
N ASP A 713 1.71 22.47 -4.64
CA ASP A 713 1.53 21.03 -4.92
C ASP A 713 2.48 20.51 -6.00
N ASN A 714 2.66 21.26 -7.10
CA ASN A 714 3.58 20.90 -8.19
C ASN A 714 5.04 20.76 -7.70
N TRP A 715 5.44 21.57 -6.73
CA TRP A 715 6.81 21.57 -6.20
C TRP A 715 7.02 20.56 -5.06
N VAL A 716 5.95 19.94 -4.51
CA VAL A 716 6.08 18.98 -3.39
C VAL A 716 6.99 17.82 -3.74
N GLY A 717 6.88 17.25 -4.94
CA GLY A 717 7.72 16.12 -5.37
C GLY A 717 9.21 16.47 -5.36
N TYR A 718 9.56 17.61 -5.96
CA TYR A 718 10.92 18.13 -5.94
C TYR A 718 11.43 18.37 -4.51
N TRP A 719 10.62 18.97 -3.64
CA TRP A 719 11.01 19.21 -2.25
C TRP A 719 11.15 17.91 -1.44
N GLN A 720 10.33 16.90 -1.71
CA GLN A 720 10.48 15.58 -1.09
C GLN A 720 11.79 14.91 -1.50
N ASP A 721 12.16 15.01 -2.78
CA ASP A 721 13.44 14.48 -3.27
C ASP A 721 14.63 15.23 -2.65
N VAL A 722 14.59 16.56 -2.62
CA VAL A 722 15.64 17.40 -2.03
C VAL A 722 15.77 17.20 -0.50
N LEU A 723 14.69 16.86 0.20
CA LEU A 723 14.70 16.55 1.63
C LEU A 723 15.10 15.10 1.95
N ALA A 724 15.04 14.22 0.95
CA ALA A 724 15.42 12.81 1.08
C ALA A 724 16.92 12.57 0.84
N GLU A 725 17.60 13.49 0.14
CA GLU A 725 19.07 13.59 0.04
C GLU A 725 19.69 14.28 1.28
#